data_AF-A0A0S7BM40-F1
#
_entry.id   AF-A0A0S7BM40-F1
#
_cell.length_a   1.000
_cell.length_b   1.000
_cell.length_c   1.000
_cell.angle_alpha   90.00
_cell.angle_beta   90.00
_cell.angle_gamma   90.00
#
_symmetry.space_group_name_H-M   'P 1'
#
loop_
_entity.id
_entity.type
_entity.pdbx_description
1 polymer ?
#
loop_
_entity_poly.entity_id
_entity_poly.type
_entity_poly.pdbx_seq_one_letter_code
_entity_poly.pdbx_strand_id
1 'polypeptide(L)'
;MQDIRIFGLKQEFIKWINAGNSESYDLSVVVSCLEKVSEYAIRKKICQTSFWNISQYFTFELIYQKLLKSVQMQILERNTYKKFIHVGKLYLKFLKEKPYLQQANEPNFSVMTIAGRDTKADSDTATIILPTIQNVETAINPFEMDEKNPTIDPFETAVEETAIIPLETTLDELAIPPSEMEEDEPTIDLFETVLDESAIPPSEIEEDEPTIDLFETAVEEKAIIPFEITMEASEFPPSEIEEDDPTSNPFEIAMETSAIPPSEIEEDDPTSNPFETTMGEWEFPPSEMDFEEIEIFPFEKEVEETVTISSETKIEESSILPKTKQPEKRYLKEINPDEMIAWLITQRNENGTRYLKFVVERYVHSLKYAPAKLDLPPGVNRNVFSCQSVEEFNMLWERYKAAPNFESINEKHYGRLSEGLNCLSRYVSYLTENQNEKILFNFIQKPTPSIEQPKPDTARSDPGKVVDFNKPEQYQNTKPVSCKIQGKEIFIDSQYWNSVLVEITEWLIKECNPCLPVLNWISLYGSQPFFLHQKPGKITSRLLSNGKWISVNYSANTIVTVIGNLLRHCKIPFEDVVITYAPENRMISDVKKQLLVRNIPKVIDEAVITIIKDILVKYFPNGFRLDSPIELKRFRNYSADDHAENIPLFDEDLQTVIRLCGTLFQGKVYVIEEETESRLKEEIDSQTTCGVEIIYYSSFYDRHESWLFDGRIISDDMLKQILMSLYPAFTHKPSYFTIHDHRSRELSIIKNEILRIWNHDVLLDYDQIAARLPYIPLEKIKYALAMDNGFIWNSKDVYTHIGMVDISEEERFSIQEYVENTCLLSGYASINDIPLKAIEEHNNELSLTAIHSAVYSIALSDYYDKHGKIITRKGDSLDARLLMKEKCRSIDTCSLKELIQYEQELTGDTYTWIALEAGYSILVRTSEESFVAEKFVHFDCEAIDSALDLFVTGQYLPLKGVTTFAAFPDCGQLWNLFLLESYCRRFSNRYRFDSLTMNSQNAGVIIRKDCGLSYPEIITDAVAASNVDLTKTAVIEYLYKGGYLGRRVYNRIDELIEQVKTLREREH
;
A
#
# COMPACT_ATOMS: atom_id res chain seq x y z
N MET A 1 24.95 7.64 56.32
CA MET A 1 25.14 7.07 54.98
C MET A 1 23.79 6.64 54.41
N GLN A 2 22.96 7.65 54.15
CA GLN A 2 22.00 7.62 53.05
C GLN A 2 22.58 8.56 51.97
N ASP A 3 21.90 8.68 50.84
CA ASP A 3 22.34 9.36 49.61
C ASP A 3 23.51 8.67 48.87
N ILE A 4 23.67 9.05 47.60
CA ILE A 4 24.56 8.43 46.59
C ILE A 4 24.17 6.99 46.20
N ARG A 5 23.05 6.85 45.45
CA ARG A 5 22.90 6.05 44.21
C ARG A 5 21.44 6.05 43.71
N ILE A 6 20.95 7.22 43.28
CA ILE A 6 19.74 7.34 42.46
C ILE A 6 20.13 8.01 41.13
N PHE A 7 20.85 7.27 40.28
CA PHE A 7 20.82 7.53 38.85
C PHE A 7 19.63 6.75 38.27
N GLY A 8 18.78 7.43 37.51
CA GLY A 8 17.42 6.95 37.25
C GLY A 8 17.36 5.79 36.24
N LEU A 9 16.77 4.67 36.66
CA LEU A 9 16.33 3.56 35.78
C LEU A 9 15.50 4.05 34.58
N LYS A 10 14.77 5.17 34.73
CA LYS A 10 14.07 5.86 33.62
C LYS A 10 15.05 6.32 32.53
N GLN A 11 16.17 6.95 32.90
CA GLN A 11 17.18 7.42 31.94
C GLN A 11 17.95 6.26 31.30
N GLU A 12 18.28 5.22 32.06
CA GLU A 12 18.89 4.00 31.52
C GLU A 12 17.98 3.33 30.48
N PHE A 13 16.68 3.21 30.78
CA PHE A 13 15.70 2.62 29.86
C PHE A 13 15.50 3.46 28.60
N ILE A 14 15.46 4.80 28.73
CA ILE A 14 15.43 5.72 27.59
C ILE A 14 16.67 5.53 26.70
N LYS A 15 17.88 5.48 27.28
CA LYS A 15 19.12 5.22 26.52
C LYS A 15 19.10 3.84 25.84
N TRP A 16 18.58 2.80 26.49
CA TRP A 16 18.47 1.47 25.91
C TRP A 16 17.47 1.42 24.74
N ILE A 17 16.33 2.13 24.83
CA ILE A 17 15.40 2.28 23.70
C ILE A 17 16.07 2.99 22.52
N ASN A 18 16.71 4.14 22.76
CA ASN A 18 17.36 4.94 21.72
C ASN A 18 18.52 4.20 21.03
N ALA A 19 19.07 3.15 21.64
CA ALA A 19 20.00 2.21 21.01
C ALA A 19 19.29 1.16 20.12
N GLY A 20 18.17 1.49 19.48
CA GLY A 20 17.45 0.65 18.52
C GLY A 20 16.63 -0.51 19.10
N ASN A 21 16.31 -0.52 20.40
CA ASN A 21 15.69 -1.70 21.05
C ASN A 21 14.14 -1.74 21.02
N SER A 22 13.48 -0.85 20.28
CA SER A 22 12.01 -0.81 20.15
C SER A 22 11.55 -0.36 18.77
N GLU A 23 10.94 -1.26 18.02
CA GLU A 23 10.34 -1.01 16.69
C GLU A 23 8.85 -0.58 16.76
N SER A 24 8.25 -0.56 17.96
CA SER A 24 6.78 -0.68 18.10
C SER A 24 6.02 0.59 18.51
N TYR A 25 6.67 1.54 19.18
CA TYR A 25 6.06 2.77 19.70
C TYR A 25 7.14 3.84 19.93
N ASP A 26 6.77 5.10 19.70
CA ASP A 26 7.56 6.28 20.05
C ASP A 26 7.96 6.32 21.54
N LEU A 27 9.14 6.87 21.83
CA LEU A 27 9.74 6.95 23.15
C LEU A 27 8.81 7.63 24.19
N SER A 28 8.16 8.73 23.82
CA SER A 28 7.26 9.46 24.72
C SER A 28 6.03 8.63 25.07
N VAL A 29 5.51 7.86 24.11
CA VAL A 29 4.36 6.95 24.28
C VAL A 29 4.74 5.76 25.17
N VAL A 30 5.92 5.20 25.00
CA VAL A 30 6.45 4.09 25.82
C VAL A 30 6.62 4.54 27.28
N VAL A 31 7.28 5.67 27.50
CA VAL A 31 7.52 6.23 28.85
C VAL A 31 6.20 6.62 29.53
N SER A 32 5.32 7.36 28.85
CA SER A 32 4.02 7.77 29.38
C SER A 32 3.12 6.56 29.72
N CYS A 33 3.20 5.48 28.93
CA CYS A 33 2.49 4.23 29.21
C CYS A 33 2.99 3.57 30.50
N LEU A 34 4.31 3.45 30.70
CA LEU A 34 4.85 2.91 31.96
C LEU A 34 4.47 3.76 33.17
N GLU A 35 4.46 5.08 33.03
CA GLU A 35 4.14 6.00 34.14
C GLU A 35 2.66 5.91 34.55
N LYS A 36 1.73 5.95 33.58
CA LYS A 36 0.30 5.80 33.85
C LYS A 36 -0.04 4.44 34.49
N VAL A 37 0.58 3.35 34.03
CA VAL A 37 0.36 2.01 34.60
C VAL A 37 1.06 1.85 35.96
N SER A 38 2.21 2.49 36.16
CA SER A 38 2.90 2.56 37.45
C SER A 38 2.03 3.25 38.50
N GLU A 39 1.46 4.40 38.17
CA GLU A 39 0.49 5.09 39.04
C GLU A 39 -0.74 4.25 39.33
N TYR A 40 -1.34 3.62 38.30
CA TYR A 40 -2.46 2.69 38.49
C TYR A 40 -2.09 1.55 39.46
N ALA A 41 -0.91 0.94 39.30
CA ALA A 41 -0.44 -0.15 40.15
C ALA A 41 -0.24 0.28 41.61
N ILE A 42 0.23 1.51 41.86
CA ILE A 42 0.34 2.10 43.20
C ILE A 42 -1.05 2.39 43.78
N ARG A 43 -1.90 3.13 43.03
CA ARG A 43 -3.27 3.50 43.45
C ARG A 43 -4.12 2.26 43.81
N LYS A 44 -3.92 1.13 43.11
CA LYS A 44 -4.58 -0.16 43.34
C LYS A 44 -3.85 -1.09 44.32
N LYS A 45 -2.74 -0.65 44.93
CA LYS A 45 -1.90 -1.43 45.88
C LYS A 45 -1.37 -2.75 45.29
N ILE A 46 -1.20 -2.80 43.97
CA ILE A 46 -0.57 -3.92 43.23
C ILE A 46 0.96 -3.84 43.35
N CYS A 47 1.48 -2.61 43.43
CA CYS A 47 2.85 -2.29 43.83
C CYS A 47 2.85 -1.22 44.95
N GLN A 48 3.97 -1.03 45.63
CA GLN A 48 4.18 0.01 46.65
C GLN A 48 5.03 1.19 46.14
N THR A 49 5.73 1.02 45.02
CA THR A 49 6.69 1.98 44.46
C THR A 49 6.49 2.14 42.96
N SER A 50 7.09 3.18 42.38
CA SER A 50 7.10 3.37 40.92
C SER A 50 7.87 2.23 40.23
N PHE A 51 7.46 1.85 39.00
CA PHE A 51 8.20 0.89 38.19
C PHE A 51 9.65 1.29 37.98
N TRP A 52 9.94 2.60 37.90
CA TRP A 52 11.31 3.14 37.84
C TRP A 52 12.17 2.87 39.09
N ASN A 53 11.60 2.34 40.17
CA ASN A 53 12.33 1.93 41.37
C ASN A 53 12.48 0.40 41.46
N ILE A 54 12.07 -0.36 40.43
CA ILE A 54 12.07 -1.83 40.41
C ILE A 54 13.21 -2.32 39.52
N SER A 55 14.41 -2.40 40.10
CA SER A 55 15.62 -2.90 39.43
C SER A 55 15.63 -4.43 39.17
N GLN A 56 14.67 -5.17 39.73
CA GLN A 56 14.66 -6.63 39.78
C GLN A 56 13.65 -7.22 38.79
N TYR A 57 14.15 -7.96 37.79
CA TYR A 57 13.36 -8.61 36.73
C TYR A 57 12.16 -9.39 37.28
N PHE A 58 12.38 -10.35 38.18
CA PHE A 58 11.32 -11.19 38.74
C PHE A 58 10.29 -10.39 39.55
N THR A 59 10.69 -9.29 40.19
CA THR A 59 9.77 -8.42 40.93
C THR A 59 8.84 -7.68 39.97
N PHE A 60 9.36 -7.15 38.87
CA PHE A 60 8.53 -6.53 37.84
C PHE A 60 7.68 -7.56 37.08
N GLU A 61 8.20 -8.76 36.80
CA GLU A 61 7.47 -9.84 36.14
C GLU A 61 6.21 -10.24 36.92
N LEU A 62 6.32 -10.42 38.23
CA LEU A 62 5.18 -10.71 39.11
C LEU A 62 4.12 -9.59 39.12
N ILE A 63 4.53 -8.34 38.90
CA ILE A 63 3.63 -7.18 38.82
C ILE A 63 2.97 -7.12 37.42
N TYR A 64 3.76 -7.25 36.36
CA TYR A 64 3.28 -7.33 34.97
C TYR A 64 2.25 -8.46 34.79
N GLN A 65 2.52 -9.67 35.30
CA GLN A 65 1.60 -10.81 35.25
C GLN A 65 0.31 -10.61 36.07
N LYS A 66 0.34 -9.80 37.14
CA LYS A 66 -0.87 -9.39 37.88
C LYS A 66 -1.68 -8.35 37.11
N LEU A 67 -1.01 -7.39 36.47
CA LEU A 67 -1.65 -6.33 35.68
C LEU A 67 -2.30 -6.89 34.40
N LEU A 68 -1.65 -7.81 33.70
CA LEU A 68 -2.27 -8.55 32.58
C LEU A 68 -3.55 -9.28 32.98
N LYS A 69 -3.64 -9.77 34.23
CA LYS A 69 -4.81 -10.46 34.76
C LYS A 69 -5.83 -9.52 35.42
N SER A 70 -5.57 -8.20 35.44
CA SER A 70 -6.48 -7.21 36.00
C SER A 70 -7.60 -6.88 35.00
N VAL A 71 -8.73 -7.57 35.12
CA VAL A 71 -9.97 -7.25 34.38
C VAL A 71 -10.38 -5.79 34.58
N GLN A 72 -10.12 -5.19 35.76
CA GLN A 72 -10.38 -3.77 36.00
C GLN A 72 -9.46 -2.84 35.20
N MET A 73 -8.24 -3.26 34.84
CA MET A 73 -7.33 -2.49 33.98
C MET A 73 -7.69 -2.66 32.50
N GLN A 74 -8.07 -3.88 32.10
CA GLN A 74 -8.56 -4.19 30.76
C GLN A 74 -9.78 -3.35 30.35
N ILE A 75 -10.63 -3.01 31.33
CA ILE A 75 -11.87 -2.25 31.13
C ILE A 75 -11.63 -0.74 31.30
N LEU A 76 -11.16 -0.28 32.47
CA LEU A 76 -11.10 1.18 32.78
C LEU A 76 -9.96 1.92 32.08
N GLU A 77 -8.96 1.21 31.55
CA GLU A 77 -7.74 1.78 30.98
C GLU A 77 -7.43 1.09 29.64
N ARG A 78 -8.49 0.76 28.86
CA ARG A 78 -8.44 -0.14 27.68
C ARG A 78 -7.30 0.18 26.71
N ASN A 79 -7.10 1.44 26.35
CA ASN A 79 -6.07 1.87 25.41
C ASN A 79 -4.66 1.92 26.03
N THR A 80 -4.54 2.28 27.32
CA THR A 80 -3.30 2.18 28.10
C THR A 80 -2.88 0.71 28.26
N TYR A 81 -3.84 -0.19 28.49
CA TYR A 81 -3.64 -1.64 28.62
C TYR A 81 -3.18 -2.29 27.30
N LYS A 82 -3.82 -1.99 26.16
CA LYS A 82 -3.39 -2.46 24.82
C LYS A 82 -1.89 -2.16 24.57
N LYS A 83 -1.45 -0.93 24.90
CA LYS A 83 -0.04 -0.51 24.81
C LYS A 83 0.85 -1.23 25.83
N PHE A 84 0.39 -1.34 27.09
CA PHE A 84 1.14 -1.97 28.18
C PHE A 84 1.46 -3.46 27.96
N ILE A 85 0.64 -4.20 27.20
CA ILE A 85 0.97 -5.59 26.81
C ILE A 85 2.35 -5.67 26.14
N HIS A 86 2.71 -4.69 25.32
CA HIS A 86 3.96 -4.63 24.57
C HIS A 86 5.04 -3.86 25.35
N VAL A 87 4.69 -2.67 25.84
CA VAL A 87 5.58 -1.80 26.63
C VAL A 87 6.11 -2.51 27.89
N GLY A 88 5.28 -3.29 28.59
CA GLY A 88 5.72 -4.08 29.74
C GLY A 88 6.66 -5.24 29.38
N LYS A 89 6.59 -5.79 28.15
CA LYS A 89 7.57 -6.76 27.64
C LYS A 89 8.89 -6.09 27.31
N LEU A 90 8.87 -4.88 26.75
CA LEU A 90 10.09 -4.10 26.51
C LEU A 90 10.80 -3.76 27.83
N TYR A 91 10.06 -3.36 28.88
CA TYR A 91 10.66 -3.13 30.19
C TYR A 91 11.19 -4.42 30.85
N LEU A 92 10.52 -5.57 30.64
CA LEU A 92 11.04 -6.89 31.02
C LEU A 92 12.32 -7.27 30.25
N LYS A 93 12.40 -7.01 28.94
CA LYS A 93 13.59 -7.24 28.11
C LYS A 93 14.77 -6.42 28.65
N PHE A 94 14.58 -5.12 28.85
CA PHE A 94 15.55 -4.22 29.48
C PHE A 94 16.04 -4.72 30.85
N LEU A 95 15.14 -5.07 31.78
CA LEU A 95 15.52 -5.58 33.10
C LEU A 95 16.23 -6.94 33.06
N LYS A 96 16.06 -7.71 31.98
CA LYS A 96 16.74 -9.00 31.76
C LYS A 96 18.12 -8.85 31.11
N GLU A 97 18.33 -7.81 30.31
CA GLU A 97 19.60 -7.49 29.64
C GLU A 97 20.52 -6.61 30.52
N LYS A 98 19.94 -5.86 31.45
CA LYS A 98 20.67 -5.03 32.43
C LYS A 98 21.84 -5.71 33.17
N PRO A 99 21.86 -7.02 33.48
CA PRO A 99 23.03 -7.67 34.08
C PRO A 99 24.34 -7.52 33.30
N TYR A 100 24.28 -7.35 31.97
CA TYR A 100 25.47 -7.19 31.12
C TYR A 100 25.97 -5.74 31.04
N LEU A 101 25.15 -4.76 31.42
CA LEU A 101 25.52 -3.33 31.43
C LEU A 101 26.52 -2.95 32.55
N GLN A 102 27.03 -3.94 33.29
CA GLN A 102 28.14 -3.79 34.25
C GLN A 102 29.46 -4.42 33.79
N GLN A 103 29.51 -5.03 32.59
CA GLN A 103 30.73 -5.66 32.05
C GLN A 103 31.44 -4.82 30.97
N ALA A 104 30.89 -3.65 30.60
CA ALA A 104 31.50 -2.72 29.64
C ALA A 104 32.57 -1.78 30.28
N ASN A 105 33.33 -2.29 31.25
CA ASN A 105 34.47 -1.62 31.89
C ASN A 105 35.46 -2.68 32.41
N GLU A 106 36.32 -3.15 31.51
CA GLU A 106 37.47 -4.01 31.82
C GLU A 106 38.75 -3.29 31.33
N PRO A 107 39.93 -3.53 31.96
CA PRO A 107 40.57 -4.85 31.86
C PRO A 107 41.25 -5.35 33.15
N ASN A 108 41.51 -6.67 33.22
CA ASN A 108 42.86 -7.19 33.50
C ASN A 108 43.02 -8.73 33.39
N PHE A 109 43.78 -9.15 32.39
CA PHE A 109 44.80 -10.22 32.43
C PHE A 109 44.48 -11.64 32.97
N SER A 110 44.22 -12.55 32.02
CA SER A 110 45.12 -13.68 31.69
C SER A 110 44.96 -15.12 32.24
N VAL A 111 44.67 -16.03 31.28
CA VAL A 111 45.49 -17.22 30.89
C VAL A 111 45.35 -18.57 31.64
N MET A 112 45.17 -19.66 30.84
CA MET A 112 45.39 -21.11 31.11
C MET A 112 44.41 -21.85 32.07
N THR A 113 44.13 -23.17 31.95
CA THR A 113 44.57 -24.26 31.02
C THR A 113 43.52 -25.41 30.98
N ILE A 114 43.64 -26.32 29.97
CA ILE A 114 43.27 -27.77 29.97
C ILE A 114 41.77 -28.12 30.22
N ALA A 115 40.99 -28.82 29.37
CA ALA A 115 41.14 -29.91 28.39
C ALA A 115 40.86 -31.35 28.92
N GLY A 116 40.05 -32.12 28.18
CA GLY A 116 39.51 -33.46 28.50
C GLY A 116 37.97 -33.48 28.43
N ARG A 117 37.30 -34.25 27.54
CA ARG A 117 37.10 -35.73 27.51
C ARG A 117 36.18 -36.23 28.65
N ASP A 118 35.17 -37.09 28.42
CA ASP A 118 34.79 -37.82 27.20
C ASP A 118 33.35 -38.42 27.24
N THR A 119 32.90 -39.00 26.11
CA THR A 119 31.79 -40.00 25.95
C THR A 119 30.29 -39.64 26.13
N LYS A 120 29.44 -40.44 25.48
CA LYS A 120 27.95 -40.45 25.49
C LYS A 120 27.40 -41.57 26.40
N ALA A 121 26.17 -41.44 26.91
CA ALA A 121 25.06 -42.40 26.66
C ALA A 121 23.74 -42.06 27.43
N ASP A 122 22.64 -41.98 26.67
CA ASP A 122 21.28 -42.51 26.88
C ASP A 122 20.51 -42.43 28.23
N SER A 123 19.26 -41.96 28.07
CA SER A 123 17.98 -42.48 28.65
C SER A 123 17.34 -41.90 29.93
N ASP A 124 16.00 -41.90 29.87
CA ASP A 124 14.95 -41.96 30.90
C ASP A 124 14.67 -40.80 31.89
N THR A 125 13.78 -39.92 31.41
CA THR A 125 12.48 -39.52 32.04
C THR A 125 12.40 -39.17 33.53
N ALA A 126 12.02 -37.91 33.79
CA ALA A 126 11.64 -37.42 35.11
C ALA A 126 10.24 -37.90 35.59
N THR A 127 10.00 -37.84 36.90
CA THR A 127 8.65 -37.85 37.50
C THR A 127 8.63 -36.94 38.74
N ILE A 128 7.51 -36.23 38.93
CA ILE A 128 7.31 -35.18 39.96
C ILE A 128 6.68 -35.79 41.22
N ILE A 129 7.07 -35.29 42.40
CA ILE A 129 6.35 -35.56 43.67
C ILE A 129 5.97 -34.24 44.36
N LEU A 130 4.67 -33.98 44.45
CA LEU A 130 4.03 -33.08 45.42
C LEU A 130 3.86 -33.83 46.75
N PRO A 131 4.04 -33.19 47.93
CA PRO A 131 2.86 -32.67 48.66
C PRO A 131 3.13 -31.44 49.58
N THR A 132 2.24 -30.92 50.44
CA THR A 132 0.78 -30.56 50.37
C THR A 132 0.34 -29.90 51.70
N ILE A 133 -0.44 -28.80 51.62
CA ILE A 133 -1.31 -28.17 52.68
C ILE A 133 -0.70 -27.50 53.94
N GLN A 134 -0.96 -26.18 54.01
CA GLN A 134 -1.41 -25.29 55.11
C GLN A 134 -1.31 -25.69 56.60
N ASN A 135 -1.02 -24.68 57.45
CA ASN A 135 -1.96 -24.25 58.51
C ASN A 135 -1.78 -22.76 58.88
N VAL A 136 -2.61 -22.22 59.79
CA VAL A 136 -2.87 -20.77 60.00
C VAL A 136 -2.81 -20.37 61.50
N GLU A 137 -2.69 -19.05 61.77
CA GLU A 137 -2.81 -18.34 63.08
C GLU A 137 -1.65 -18.49 64.11
N THR A 138 -1.43 -17.56 65.07
CA THR A 138 -2.21 -16.38 65.51
C THR A 138 -1.32 -15.18 65.95
N ALA A 139 -1.88 -13.96 65.86
CA ALA A 139 -1.72 -12.76 66.72
C ALA A 139 -0.33 -12.17 67.15
N ILE A 140 -0.20 -10.84 67.02
CA ILE A 140 0.07 -9.87 68.11
C ILE A 140 -0.27 -8.44 67.64
N ASN A 141 -0.79 -7.60 68.55
CA ASN A 141 -1.00 -6.14 68.47
C ASN A 141 -0.99 -5.65 69.95
N PRO A 142 -0.44 -4.47 70.36
CA PRO A 142 -0.94 -3.14 69.96
C PRO A 142 0.11 -1.99 69.85
N PHE A 143 -0.22 -0.89 69.15
CA PHE A 143 -0.52 0.44 69.75
C PHE A 143 -0.90 1.50 68.69
N GLU A 144 -1.30 2.69 69.15
CA GLU A 144 -2.04 3.72 68.41
C GLU A 144 -1.17 4.91 67.91
N MET A 145 -1.84 5.86 67.25
CA MET A 145 -1.33 7.12 66.69
C MET A 145 -0.87 8.12 67.79
N ASP A 146 -0.03 9.12 67.46
CA ASP A 146 -0.56 10.47 67.15
C ASP A 146 0.45 11.55 66.69
N GLU A 147 -0.13 12.64 66.20
CA GLU A 147 0.37 13.84 65.51
C GLU A 147 1.63 14.56 66.05
N LYS A 148 2.36 15.25 65.14
CA LYS A 148 2.39 16.73 65.14
C LYS A 148 2.96 17.43 63.88
N ASN A 149 2.18 18.40 63.38
CA ASN A 149 2.52 19.52 62.46
C ASN A 149 2.94 20.78 63.27
N PRO A 150 3.21 21.98 62.68
CA PRO A 150 3.46 22.39 61.27
C PRO A 150 4.95 22.80 61.08
N THR A 151 5.52 23.83 60.40
CA THR A 151 5.15 25.14 59.77
C THR A 151 6.30 25.51 58.79
N ILE A 152 6.13 25.69 57.47
CA ILE A 152 5.74 26.89 56.65
C ILE A 152 6.76 28.07 56.61
N ASP A 153 7.10 28.51 55.37
CA ASP A 153 7.70 29.78 54.89
C ASP A 153 9.22 30.10 55.11
N PRO A 154 9.85 31.02 54.32
CA PRO A 154 9.83 31.09 52.83
C PRO A 154 11.14 31.60 52.14
N PHE A 155 11.26 31.38 50.81
CA PHE A 155 11.87 32.21 49.72
C PHE A 155 13.25 32.97 49.81
N GLU A 156 13.69 33.42 48.61
CA GLU A 156 14.74 34.44 48.27
C GLU A 156 16.26 34.13 48.47
N THR A 157 17.25 34.74 47.78
CA THR A 157 17.49 35.12 46.35
C THR A 157 19.02 35.36 46.16
N ALA A 158 19.52 35.45 44.90
CA ALA A 158 20.85 35.96 44.46
C ALA A 158 22.09 35.07 44.80
N VAL A 159 23.06 34.77 43.91
CA VAL A 159 23.85 35.55 42.92
C VAL A 159 24.98 36.39 43.55
N GLU A 160 26.24 35.97 43.36
CA GLU A 160 27.32 36.75 42.72
C GLU A 160 28.61 35.92 42.53
N GLU A 161 29.56 36.46 41.76
CA GLU A 161 30.80 35.81 41.28
C GLU A 161 32.00 35.99 42.24
N THR A 162 33.11 35.28 41.99
CA THR A 162 34.41 35.91 41.64
C THR A 162 35.49 34.88 41.28
N ALA A 163 36.50 35.30 40.50
CA ALA A 163 37.59 34.46 39.99
C ALA A 163 38.83 34.44 40.92
N ILE A 164 39.85 33.63 40.58
CA ILE A 164 41.28 34.00 40.43
C ILE A 164 42.17 32.75 40.24
N ILE A 165 43.13 32.83 39.32
CA ILE A 165 44.20 31.86 39.01
C ILE A 165 45.54 32.43 39.53
N PRO A 166 46.47 31.64 40.11
CA PRO A 166 47.82 31.61 39.51
C PRO A 166 48.71 30.35 39.71
N LEU A 167 49.52 30.05 38.67
CA LEU A 167 50.93 29.58 38.66
C LEU A 167 51.26 28.14 39.18
N GLU A 168 51.82 27.22 38.36
CA GLU A 168 53.20 27.07 37.78
C GLU A 168 54.01 25.95 38.52
N THR A 169 55.13 25.36 38.07
CA THR A 169 56.22 25.80 37.16
C THR A 169 57.00 24.59 36.54
N THR A 170 57.56 24.75 35.31
CA THR A 170 58.88 24.20 34.80
C THR A 170 59.16 22.66 34.69
N LEU A 171 60.04 22.11 33.83
CA LEU A 171 60.81 22.52 32.62
C LEU A 171 61.41 21.26 31.90
N ASP A 172 61.78 21.39 30.61
CA ASP A 172 62.90 20.78 29.82
C ASP A 172 63.15 19.24 29.73
N GLU A 173 63.94 18.68 28.80
CA GLU A 173 64.21 18.87 27.33
C GLU A 173 65.13 17.70 26.82
N LEU A 174 65.45 17.62 25.50
CA LEU A 174 66.60 16.94 24.84
C LEU A 174 66.64 15.40 24.53
N ALA A 175 66.10 15.01 23.37
CA ALA A 175 66.82 14.78 22.09
C ALA A 175 68.01 13.74 21.88
N ILE A 176 67.78 12.76 20.94
CA ILE A 176 68.67 12.09 19.91
C ILE A 176 69.70 10.93 20.28
N PRO A 177 70.41 10.20 19.34
CA PRO A 177 70.54 8.70 19.30
C PRO A 177 72.03 8.19 19.14
N PRO A 178 72.50 7.20 18.30
CA PRO A 178 71.97 5.99 17.58
C PRO A 178 72.90 4.71 17.70
N SER A 179 72.99 3.87 16.64
CA SER A 179 73.99 2.80 16.25
C SER A 179 73.72 1.31 16.62
N GLU A 180 74.18 0.24 15.91
CA GLU A 180 74.47 -0.06 14.46
C GLU A 180 74.84 -1.58 14.26
N MET A 181 75.05 -2.07 13.01
CA MET A 181 75.66 -3.37 12.56
C MET A 181 74.79 -4.68 12.61
N GLU A 182 74.56 -5.45 11.52
CA GLU A 182 75.32 -6.59 10.87
C GLU A 182 75.03 -8.00 11.50
N GLU A 183 75.05 -9.18 10.84
CA GLU A 183 75.33 -9.62 9.44
C GLU A 183 74.71 -11.03 9.10
N ASP A 184 74.99 -11.54 7.88
CA ASP A 184 75.06 -12.97 7.41
C ASP A 184 73.84 -13.86 6.97
N GLU A 185 74.06 -14.58 5.85
CA GLU A 185 73.32 -15.77 5.35
C GLU A 185 74.02 -17.10 5.77
N PRO A 186 73.54 -18.31 5.36
CA PRO A 186 74.14 -18.91 4.15
C PRO A 186 73.24 -19.82 3.27
N THR A 187 73.68 -20.07 2.04
CA THR A 187 73.15 -21.01 1.03
C THR A 187 73.81 -22.42 1.06
N ILE A 188 73.24 -23.42 0.37
CA ILE A 188 73.93 -24.49 -0.40
C ILE A 188 72.93 -25.40 -1.18
N ASP A 189 73.45 -26.15 -2.16
CA ASP A 189 72.86 -26.38 -3.49
C ASP A 189 72.56 -27.86 -3.88
N LEU A 190 71.81 -28.03 -4.99
CA LEU A 190 71.81 -29.12 -6.01
C LEU A 190 71.67 -30.64 -5.68
N PHE A 191 70.83 -31.33 -6.48
CA PHE A 191 71.29 -32.35 -7.45
C PHE A 191 70.24 -32.65 -8.56
N GLU A 192 70.70 -33.10 -9.74
CA GLU A 192 69.91 -33.34 -10.97
C GLU A 192 69.41 -34.79 -11.16
N THR A 193 68.40 -35.01 -12.02
CA THR A 193 68.33 -36.01 -13.14
C THR A 193 66.87 -36.20 -13.68
N VAL A 194 66.56 -36.73 -14.87
CA VAL A 194 67.00 -36.48 -16.28
C VAL A 194 66.23 -37.43 -17.24
N LEU A 195 65.68 -36.91 -18.37
CA LEU A 195 65.06 -37.64 -19.52
C LEU A 195 63.72 -38.40 -19.26
N ASP A 196 62.88 -38.76 -20.25
CA ASP A 196 63.04 -38.78 -21.73
C ASP A 196 61.73 -38.50 -22.55
N GLU A 197 61.84 -38.47 -23.89
CA GLU A 197 60.84 -38.06 -24.91
C GLU A 197 59.66 -39.03 -25.23
N SER A 198 58.55 -38.51 -25.82
CA SER A 198 57.86 -39.20 -26.94
C SER A 198 56.91 -38.33 -27.82
N ALA A 199 57.38 -38.00 -29.05
CA ALA A 199 56.70 -37.97 -30.36
C ALA A 199 55.27 -37.40 -30.63
N ILE A 200 55.18 -36.69 -31.78
CA ILE A 200 54.05 -36.11 -32.55
C ILE A 200 54.49 -36.18 -34.05
N PRO A 201 53.67 -36.25 -35.14
CA PRO A 201 52.24 -35.94 -35.40
C PRO A 201 51.49 -37.17 -36.06
N PRO A 202 50.54 -37.14 -37.05
CA PRO A 202 49.73 -36.05 -37.68
C PRO A 202 48.22 -36.30 -38.04
N SER A 203 47.52 -35.17 -38.28
CA SER A 203 46.48 -34.87 -39.32
C SER A 203 45.26 -35.79 -39.61
N GLU A 204 44.07 -35.17 -39.66
CA GLU A 204 43.24 -35.08 -40.90
C GLU A 204 42.29 -33.84 -40.85
N ILE A 205 41.51 -33.56 -41.91
CA ILE A 205 40.81 -32.29 -42.19
C ILE A 205 39.37 -32.54 -42.65
N GLU A 206 38.39 -31.74 -42.17
CA GLU A 206 37.03 -31.42 -42.71
C GLU A 206 36.17 -30.83 -41.54
N GLU A 207 35.17 -29.96 -41.69
CA GLU A 207 34.84 -28.90 -42.67
C GLU A 207 33.86 -27.89 -41.97
N ASP A 208 33.46 -26.79 -42.61
CA ASP A 208 32.68 -25.68 -41.97
C ASP A 208 31.18 -25.97 -41.71
N GLU A 209 30.63 -25.45 -40.61
CA GLU A 209 29.42 -24.58 -40.62
C GLU A 209 29.13 -23.92 -39.23
N PRO A 210 28.55 -22.71 -39.14
CA PRO A 210 28.37 -21.97 -37.88
C PRO A 210 27.00 -22.20 -37.22
N THR A 211 26.99 -22.68 -35.97
CA THR A 211 25.74 -22.85 -35.20
C THR A 211 25.34 -21.55 -34.48
N ILE A 212 24.18 -21.00 -34.80
CA ILE A 212 23.53 -19.93 -34.03
C ILE A 212 22.71 -20.58 -32.92
N ASP A 213 23.03 -20.31 -31.66
CA ASP A 213 22.23 -20.79 -30.52
C ASP A 213 21.43 -19.66 -29.86
N LEU A 214 20.12 -19.87 -29.77
CA LEU A 214 19.14 -18.94 -29.23
C LEU A 214 18.85 -19.29 -27.77
N PHE A 215 19.31 -18.48 -26.82
CA PHE A 215 18.88 -18.62 -25.43
C PHE A 215 17.47 -18.04 -25.22
N GLU A 216 16.46 -18.92 -25.31
CA GLU A 216 15.10 -18.63 -24.86
C GLU A 216 15.09 -18.31 -23.35
N THR A 217 14.79 -17.06 -23.00
CA THR A 217 14.46 -16.70 -21.61
C THR A 217 13.00 -17.08 -21.34
N ALA A 218 12.81 -18.25 -20.71
CA ALA A 218 11.48 -18.76 -20.40
C ALA A 218 10.69 -17.79 -19.49
N VAL A 219 9.45 -17.48 -19.87
CA VAL A 219 8.54 -16.63 -19.10
C VAL A 219 7.89 -17.45 -17.98
N GLU A 220 8.27 -17.20 -16.73
CA GLU A 220 7.52 -17.70 -15.57
C GLU A 220 6.29 -16.80 -15.29
N GLU A 221 5.09 -17.33 -15.50
CA GLU A 221 3.86 -16.76 -14.92
C GLU A 221 3.89 -16.86 -13.38
N LYS A 222 4.39 -15.83 -12.70
CA LYS A 222 4.33 -15.76 -11.23
C LYS A 222 2.97 -15.29 -10.75
N ALA A 223 2.25 -16.20 -10.08
CA ALA A 223 0.97 -15.91 -9.46
C ALA A 223 1.08 -14.81 -8.39
N ILE A 224 0.15 -13.85 -8.43
CA ILE A 224 0.12 -12.71 -7.51
C ILE A 224 -0.16 -13.18 -6.09
N ILE A 225 0.81 -12.95 -5.20
CA ILE A 225 0.66 -12.98 -3.74
C ILE A 225 0.73 -11.52 -3.28
N PRO A 226 -0.20 -11.01 -2.45
CA PRO A 226 -0.09 -9.66 -1.92
C PRO A 226 1.17 -9.51 -1.07
N PHE A 227 2.05 -8.58 -1.44
CA PHE A 227 3.22 -8.24 -0.63
C PHE A 227 2.84 -7.21 0.44
N GLU A 228 3.42 -7.37 1.62
CA GLU A 228 3.20 -6.50 2.78
C GLU A 228 4.18 -5.32 2.67
N ILE A 229 3.68 -4.08 2.58
CA ILE A 229 4.53 -2.90 2.37
C ILE A 229 5.19 -2.51 3.70
N THR A 230 6.44 -2.95 3.89
CA THR A 230 7.33 -2.44 4.93
C THR A 230 7.87 -1.08 4.52
N MET A 231 7.44 -0.01 5.21
CA MET A 231 8.02 1.32 5.05
C MET A 231 9.40 1.37 5.73
N GLU A 232 10.48 1.29 4.96
CA GLU A 232 11.81 1.65 5.45
C GLU A 232 11.96 3.17 5.48
N ALA A 233 12.02 3.75 6.69
CA ALA A 233 12.28 5.17 6.88
C ALA A 233 13.79 5.44 6.86
N SER A 234 14.28 6.16 5.86
CA SER A 234 15.67 6.60 5.76
C SER A 234 15.95 7.77 6.72
N GLU A 235 16.20 7.46 8.00
CA GLU A 235 16.71 8.44 8.95
C GLU A 235 18.15 8.85 8.59
N PHE A 236 18.33 10.12 8.21
CA PHE A 236 19.66 10.73 8.12
C PHE A 236 20.20 11.00 9.53
N PRO A 237 21.49 10.72 9.81
CA PRO A 237 22.10 11.12 11.07
C PRO A 237 22.21 12.65 11.17
N PRO A 238 22.03 13.25 12.36
CA PRO A 238 22.17 14.70 12.53
C PRO A 238 23.64 15.11 12.39
N SER A 239 23.93 15.99 11.45
CA SER A 239 25.21 16.69 11.38
C SER A 239 25.23 17.83 12.39
N GLU A 240 26.17 17.81 13.32
CA GLU A 240 26.47 18.96 14.18
C GLU A 240 26.93 20.14 13.31
N ILE A 241 26.27 21.29 13.47
CA ILE A 241 26.70 22.58 12.94
C ILE A 241 26.69 23.54 14.14
N GLU A 242 27.81 24.20 14.38
CA GLU A 242 27.96 25.15 15.48
C GLU A 242 27.23 26.47 15.15
N GLU A 243 26.31 26.89 16.01
CA GLU A 243 25.59 28.17 15.89
C GLU A 243 26.45 29.31 16.45
N ASP A 244 27.15 30.05 15.58
CA ASP A 244 27.79 31.33 15.90
C ASP A 244 26.85 32.49 15.45
N ASP A 245 26.01 32.96 16.36
CA ASP A 245 25.10 34.11 16.18
C ASP A 245 25.69 35.35 16.88
N PRO A 246 25.64 36.54 16.25
CA PRO A 246 25.24 37.72 17.03
C PRO A 246 24.29 38.68 16.28
N THR A 247 22.99 38.40 16.37
CA THR A 247 21.91 39.29 16.86
C THR A 247 21.95 40.81 16.57
N SER A 248 20.77 41.34 16.22
CA SER A 248 20.28 42.72 16.51
C SER A 248 20.63 43.89 15.55
N ASN A 249 19.70 44.14 14.60
CA ASN A 249 18.82 45.33 14.45
C ASN A 249 19.03 46.55 15.40
N PRO A 250 18.62 47.82 15.07
CA PRO A 250 18.08 48.41 13.82
C PRO A 250 18.74 49.78 13.40
N PHE A 251 18.38 50.35 12.23
CA PHE A 251 17.88 51.75 12.03
C PHE A 251 17.68 52.14 10.55
N GLU A 252 17.33 53.40 10.27
CA GLU A 252 16.70 53.96 9.06
C GLU A 252 17.49 55.19 8.52
N ILE A 253 17.13 55.72 7.32
CA ILE A 253 17.42 57.10 6.79
C ILE A 253 18.69 57.35 5.93
N ALA A 254 18.46 57.45 4.60
CA ALA A 254 18.85 58.50 3.61
C ALA A 254 20.29 58.80 3.07
N MET A 255 20.37 58.74 1.73
CA MET A 255 20.87 59.77 0.76
C MET A 255 22.36 60.12 0.52
N GLU A 256 22.56 60.73 -0.66
CA GLU A 256 23.74 61.44 -1.22
C GLU A 256 24.98 60.62 -1.66
N THR A 257 25.83 61.10 -2.58
CA THR A 257 25.67 61.36 -4.05
C THR A 257 27.04 61.76 -4.65
N SER A 258 27.20 61.68 -5.99
CA SER A 258 28.31 62.29 -6.78
C SER A 258 29.73 61.68 -6.60
N ALA A 259 30.73 61.89 -7.47
CA ALA A 259 30.82 62.08 -8.94
C ALA A 259 32.33 62.17 -9.34
N ILE A 260 32.67 62.02 -10.64
CA ILE A 260 33.69 62.76 -11.45
C ILE A 260 34.20 61.91 -12.66
N PRO A 261 34.53 62.50 -13.84
CA PRO A 261 34.81 61.76 -15.10
C PRO A 261 36.24 62.05 -15.68
N PRO A 262 36.50 62.32 -16.99
CA PRO A 262 36.96 61.31 -17.97
C PRO A 262 38.20 61.73 -18.83
N SER A 263 38.72 60.81 -19.67
CA SER A 263 39.53 61.06 -20.92
C SER A 263 40.13 59.75 -21.50
N GLU A 264 40.49 59.55 -22.78
CA GLU A 264 40.06 60.03 -24.12
C GLU A 264 40.88 59.29 -25.23
N ILE A 265 40.47 59.31 -26.53
CA ILE A 265 41.25 58.94 -27.77
C ILE A 265 41.52 57.41 -27.96
N GLU A 266 41.00 56.66 -28.97
CA GLU A 266 41.10 56.69 -30.47
C GLU A 266 42.41 56.06 -31.04
N GLU A 267 42.49 55.35 -32.18
CA GLU A 267 41.54 55.10 -33.31
C GLU A 267 41.87 53.78 -34.10
N ASP A 268 41.14 53.53 -35.21
CA ASP A 268 41.30 52.60 -36.38
C ASP A 268 40.42 51.31 -36.52
N ASP A 269 39.64 51.28 -37.61
CA ASP A 269 38.83 50.16 -38.21
C ASP A 269 38.84 50.28 -39.75
N PRO A 270 38.91 49.18 -40.52
CA PRO A 270 37.76 48.82 -41.40
C PRO A 270 37.57 47.29 -41.59
N THR A 271 36.40 46.70 -41.91
CA THR A 271 35.14 47.26 -42.46
C THR A 271 33.94 46.28 -42.33
N SER A 272 32.72 46.83 -42.51
CA SER A 272 31.49 46.24 -43.09
C SER A 272 30.45 45.56 -42.18
N ASN A 273 29.35 46.31 -41.97
CA ASN A 273 28.00 45.92 -41.54
C ASN A 273 27.00 46.53 -42.57
N PRO A 274 25.73 46.06 -42.74
CA PRO A 274 24.62 46.47 -41.85
C PRO A 274 23.54 45.35 -41.66
N PHE A 275 22.48 45.45 -40.83
CA PHE A 275 21.78 46.58 -40.18
C PHE A 275 21.15 46.15 -38.83
N GLU A 276 20.90 47.09 -37.91
CA GLU A 276 19.99 46.93 -36.76
C GLU A 276 18.71 47.79 -36.97
N THR A 277 18.22 48.77 -36.18
CA THR A 277 18.61 49.48 -34.94
C THR A 277 17.33 50.27 -34.50
N THR A 278 16.79 50.36 -33.28
CA THR A 278 16.82 49.66 -31.96
C THR A 278 15.46 49.95 -31.25
N MET A 279 15.22 49.47 -30.02
CA MET A 279 14.20 50.06 -29.11
C MET A 279 14.58 51.49 -28.67
N GLY A 280 13.62 52.23 -28.09
CA GLY A 280 13.84 53.52 -27.42
C GLY A 280 12.76 53.83 -26.38
N GLU A 281 13.17 54.37 -25.23
CA GLU A 281 12.33 54.71 -24.06
C GLU A 281 11.68 56.10 -24.21
N TRP A 282 10.47 56.30 -23.69
CA TRP A 282 9.90 57.62 -23.33
C TRP A 282 8.97 57.49 -22.10
N GLU A 283 8.94 58.52 -21.26
CA GLU A 283 8.39 58.50 -19.89
C GLU A 283 6.92 58.99 -19.76
N PHE A 284 6.29 58.70 -18.61
CA PHE A 284 5.04 59.34 -18.12
C PHE A 284 5.37 60.36 -17.02
N PRO A 285 4.71 61.54 -16.98
CA PRO A 285 3.61 61.77 -15.98
C PRO A 285 2.58 62.87 -16.42
N PRO A 286 1.63 63.35 -15.57
CA PRO A 286 0.75 62.71 -14.58
C PRO A 286 -0.76 63.11 -14.77
N SER A 287 -1.61 62.84 -13.76
CA SER A 287 -2.98 63.39 -13.51
C SER A 287 -4.12 62.92 -14.45
N GLU A 288 -5.39 62.76 -14.04
CA GLU A 288 -6.08 62.80 -12.72
C GLU A 288 -7.48 62.13 -12.84
N MET A 289 -8.28 62.13 -11.76
CA MET A 289 -9.71 61.73 -11.64
C MET A 289 -10.06 60.24 -11.37
N ASP A 290 -10.22 59.95 -10.07
CA ASP A 290 -11.45 59.46 -9.43
C ASP A 290 -12.19 58.22 -9.97
N PHE A 291 -12.15 57.14 -9.18
CA PHE A 291 -13.19 56.10 -9.14
C PHE A 291 -14.15 56.38 -7.96
N GLU A 292 -15.46 56.46 -8.22
CA GLU A 292 -16.49 56.36 -7.17
C GLU A 292 -17.07 54.95 -7.11
N GLU A 293 -17.35 54.47 -5.89
CA GLU A 293 -17.99 53.18 -5.62
C GLU A 293 -19.50 53.24 -5.91
N ILE A 294 -20.09 52.21 -6.54
CA ILE A 294 -21.47 51.79 -6.24
C ILE A 294 -21.56 50.26 -6.17
N GLU A 295 -22.22 49.83 -5.09
CA GLU A 295 -22.56 48.50 -4.60
C GLU A 295 -23.10 47.50 -5.64
N ILE A 296 -22.79 46.21 -5.41
CA ILE A 296 -23.49 45.05 -6.00
C ILE A 296 -24.37 44.42 -4.91
N PHE A 297 -25.61 44.03 -5.26
CA PHE A 297 -26.50 42.99 -4.68
C PHE A 297 -27.98 43.44 -4.69
N PRO A 298 -28.96 42.54 -4.51
CA PRO A 298 -29.17 41.24 -5.18
C PRO A 298 -30.59 41.20 -5.80
N PHE A 299 -31.05 40.07 -6.37
CA PHE A 299 -32.45 39.61 -6.17
C PHE A 299 -32.71 38.18 -6.66
N GLU A 300 -33.39 37.38 -5.83
CA GLU A 300 -34.21 36.23 -6.23
C GLU A 300 -35.66 36.50 -5.81
N LYS A 301 -36.67 36.20 -6.65
CA LYS A 301 -37.72 35.20 -6.32
C LYS A 301 -38.82 35.01 -7.38
N GLU A 302 -39.58 33.94 -7.12
CA GLU A 302 -40.63 33.28 -7.92
C GLU A 302 -41.95 34.06 -8.04
N VAL A 303 -42.85 33.62 -8.94
CA VAL A 303 -44.28 33.23 -8.70
C VAL A 303 -45.21 33.41 -9.95
N GLU A 304 -46.03 32.38 -10.17
CA GLU A 304 -47.40 32.20 -10.76
C GLU A 304 -48.24 33.45 -11.16
N GLU A 305 -49.34 33.43 -11.97
CA GLU A 305 -50.03 32.45 -12.84
C GLU A 305 -51.03 33.19 -13.78
N THR A 306 -51.64 32.52 -14.78
CA THR A 306 -53.09 32.57 -15.20
C THR A 306 -53.27 31.85 -16.59
N VAL A 307 -54.19 30.90 -16.88
CA VAL A 307 -55.67 30.75 -16.70
C VAL A 307 -56.47 31.44 -17.85
N THR A 308 -57.36 30.83 -18.67
CA THR A 308 -57.94 29.45 -18.81
C THR A 308 -58.80 29.28 -20.11
N ILE A 309 -59.09 28.02 -20.55
CA ILE A 309 -60.32 27.55 -21.28
C ILE A 309 -60.52 28.06 -22.74
N SER A 310 -61.12 27.40 -23.76
CA SER A 310 -61.93 26.16 -24.00
C SER A 310 -61.62 25.59 -25.42
N SER A 311 -61.38 24.29 -25.63
CA SER A 311 -62.32 23.24 -26.10
C SER A 311 -63.29 23.55 -27.28
N GLU A 312 -63.17 22.84 -28.43
CA GLU A 312 -64.18 21.86 -28.90
C GLU A 312 -63.90 21.11 -30.25
N THR A 313 -64.50 19.92 -30.33
CA THR A 313 -64.99 19.04 -31.44
C THR A 313 -65.21 19.60 -32.87
N LYS A 314 -65.32 18.81 -33.98
CA LYS A 314 -65.04 17.38 -34.35
C LYS A 314 -65.26 17.17 -35.89
N ILE A 315 -64.91 15.98 -36.42
CA ILE A 315 -65.56 15.24 -37.54
C ILE A 315 -65.38 15.69 -39.02
N GLU A 316 -64.71 14.78 -39.77
CA GLU A 316 -65.00 14.18 -41.10
C GLU A 316 -65.08 14.98 -42.43
N GLU A 317 -64.39 14.41 -43.43
CA GLU A 317 -64.76 14.22 -44.86
C GLU A 317 -65.15 15.43 -45.78
N SER A 318 -64.67 15.53 -47.03
CA SER A 318 -63.81 14.65 -47.84
C SER A 318 -63.25 15.36 -49.11
N SER A 319 -62.47 14.61 -49.90
CA SER A 319 -62.43 14.63 -51.39
C SER A 319 -61.31 15.38 -52.17
N ILE A 320 -60.50 14.57 -52.88
CA ILE A 320 -60.25 14.60 -54.34
C ILE A 320 -59.33 15.72 -54.95
N LEU A 321 -58.07 15.31 -55.19
CA LEU A 321 -57.22 15.57 -56.39
C LEU A 321 -56.63 17.00 -56.63
N PRO A 322 -55.61 17.17 -57.53
CA PRO A 322 -54.40 17.91 -57.12
C PRO A 322 -53.89 18.96 -58.13
N LYS A 323 -52.73 19.58 -57.83
CA LYS A 323 -51.74 20.02 -58.83
C LYS A 323 -50.33 20.18 -58.23
N THR A 324 -49.34 20.10 -59.11
CA THR A 324 -47.88 20.02 -58.82
C THR A 324 -47.22 21.38 -58.54
N LYS A 325 -46.08 21.35 -57.83
CA LYS A 325 -45.04 22.38 -57.85
C LYS A 325 -43.64 21.80 -57.56
N GLN A 326 -42.61 22.64 -57.66
CA GLN A 326 -41.19 22.30 -57.81
C GLN A 326 -40.50 21.80 -56.51
N PRO A 327 -39.33 21.13 -56.62
CA PRO A 327 -38.57 20.66 -55.46
C PRO A 327 -37.92 21.82 -54.68
N GLU A 328 -37.94 21.70 -53.35
CA GLU A 328 -37.26 22.61 -52.41
C GLU A 328 -35.78 22.23 -52.25
N LYS A 329 -34.91 23.23 -52.06
CA LYS A 329 -33.58 22.98 -51.46
C LYS A 329 -33.76 22.67 -49.98
N ARG A 330 -32.99 21.72 -49.44
CA ARG A 330 -33.00 21.32 -48.02
C ARG A 330 -31.61 21.51 -47.41
N TYR A 331 -31.60 21.83 -46.12
CA TYR A 331 -30.42 22.22 -45.35
C TYR A 331 -29.94 21.03 -44.50
N LEU A 332 -28.63 20.93 -44.24
CA LEU A 332 -28.11 19.99 -43.25
C LEU A 332 -28.46 20.48 -41.83
N LYS A 333 -28.52 19.54 -40.88
CA LYS A 333 -28.54 19.86 -39.44
C LYS A 333 -27.10 20.20 -39.00
N GLU A 334 -26.96 21.04 -37.98
CA GLU A 334 -25.68 21.38 -37.35
C GLU A 334 -24.84 20.13 -37.02
N ILE A 335 -23.53 20.22 -37.28
CA ILE A 335 -22.63 19.07 -37.31
C ILE A 335 -22.18 18.72 -35.90
N ASN A 336 -22.63 17.59 -35.36
CA ASN A 336 -22.20 17.10 -34.05
C ASN A 336 -20.73 16.61 -34.12
N PRO A 337 -19.77 17.20 -33.37
CA PRO A 337 -18.37 16.78 -33.38
C PRO A 337 -18.16 15.34 -32.89
N ASP A 338 -19.00 14.84 -31.99
CA ASP A 338 -18.84 13.49 -31.44
C ASP A 338 -19.30 12.42 -32.45
N GLU A 339 -20.30 12.73 -33.28
CA GLU A 339 -20.69 11.89 -34.41
C GLU A 339 -19.60 11.90 -35.52
N MET A 340 -18.91 13.03 -35.71
CA MET A 340 -17.72 13.10 -36.59
C MET A 340 -16.58 12.22 -36.05
N ILE A 341 -16.30 12.25 -34.75
CA ILE A 341 -15.28 11.39 -34.12
C ILE A 341 -15.65 9.92 -34.29
N ALA A 342 -16.87 9.54 -33.91
CA ALA A 342 -17.38 8.18 -34.01
C ALA A 342 -17.40 7.65 -35.46
N TRP A 343 -17.64 8.52 -36.45
CA TRP A 343 -17.53 8.15 -37.87
C TRP A 343 -16.06 7.97 -38.30
N LEU A 344 -15.19 8.95 -38.07
CA LEU A 344 -13.81 8.95 -38.59
C LEU A 344 -12.98 7.76 -38.08
N ILE A 345 -13.14 7.31 -36.83
CA ILE A 345 -12.42 6.12 -36.31
C ILE A 345 -12.77 4.82 -37.03
N THR A 346 -13.88 4.77 -37.78
CA THR A 346 -14.21 3.64 -38.67
C THR A 346 -13.54 3.73 -40.03
N GLN A 347 -13.16 4.94 -40.44
CA GLN A 347 -12.57 5.27 -41.74
C GLN A 347 -11.06 4.98 -41.78
N ARG A 348 -10.52 4.94 -43.01
CA ARG A 348 -9.07 4.87 -43.25
C ARG A 348 -8.50 6.27 -43.57
N ASN A 349 -7.28 6.50 -43.12
CA ASN A 349 -6.45 7.63 -43.52
C ASN A 349 -5.78 7.36 -44.89
N GLU A 350 -4.99 8.32 -45.37
CA GLU A 350 -4.30 8.24 -46.66
C GLU A 350 -3.30 7.06 -46.73
N ASN A 351 -2.69 6.72 -45.59
CA ASN A 351 -1.79 5.57 -45.43
C ASN A 351 -2.53 4.22 -45.30
N GLY A 352 -3.85 4.19 -45.48
CA GLY A 352 -4.68 2.97 -45.47
C GLY A 352 -4.91 2.35 -44.09
N THR A 353 -4.38 2.93 -43.02
CA THR A 353 -4.64 2.53 -41.62
C THR A 353 -5.91 3.21 -41.11
N ARG A 354 -6.55 2.67 -40.06
CA ARG A 354 -7.71 3.33 -39.44
C ARG A 354 -7.27 4.59 -38.69
N TYR A 355 -8.10 5.62 -38.67
CA TYR A 355 -7.85 6.76 -37.78
C TYR A 355 -7.92 6.31 -36.31
N LEU A 356 -6.90 6.67 -35.53
CA LEU A 356 -6.86 6.43 -34.10
C LEU A 356 -7.70 7.51 -33.39
N LYS A 357 -8.45 7.13 -32.35
CA LYS A 357 -9.44 8.00 -31.67
C LYS A 357 -8.83 9.34 -31.26
N PHE A 358 -7.67 9.32 -30.60
CA PHE A 358 -6.95 10.53 -30.17
C PHE A 358 -6.60 11.47 -31.34
N VAL A 359 -6.16 10.94 -32.49
CA VAL A 359 -5.81 11.76 -33.67
C VAL A 359 -7.03 12.53 -34.17
N VAL A 360 -8.19 11.88 -34.19
CA VAL A 360 -9.45 12.50 -34.62
C VAL A 360 -9.93 13.55 -33.61
N GLU A 361 -9.83 13.26 -32.32
CA GLU A 361 -10.15 14.19 -31.24
C GLU A 361 -9.28 15.45 -31.34
N ARG A 362 -8.01 15.31 -31.73
CA ARG A 362 -7.11 16.44 -31.97
C ARG A 362 -7.45 17.28 -33.19
N TYR A 363 -7.89 16.64 -34.29
CA TYR A 363 -8.42 17.36 -35.45
C TYR A 363 -9.68 18.16 -35.09
N VAL A 364 -10.60 17.56 -34.33
CA VAL A 364 -11.81 18.23 -33.85
C VAL A 364 -11.49 19.35 -32.87
N HIS A 365 -10.48 19.20 -32.01
CA HIS A 365 -9.99 20.28 -31.15
C HIS A 365 -9.43 21.45 -31.98
N SER A 366 -8.53 21.18 -32.93
CA SER A 366 -7.97 22.22 -33.79
C SER A 366 -9.05 22.98 -34.58
N LEU A 367 -10.08 22.27 -35.08
CA LEU A 367 -11.27 22.87 -35.71
C LEU A 367 -12.13 23.74 -34.78
N LYS A 368 -12.13 23.51 -33.46
CA LYS A 368 -12.86 24.34 -32.48
C LYS A 368 -12.10 25.62 -32.13
N TYR A 369 -10.81 25.52 -31.83
CA TYR A 369 -10.05 26.61 -31.19
C TYR A 369 -9.15 27.41 -32.13
N ALA A 370 -8.52 26.78 -33.13
CA ALA A 370 -7.61 27.50 -34.03
C ALA A 370 -8.30 28.62 -34.86
N PRO A 371 -9.56 28.47 -35.34
CA PRO A 371 -10.27 29.56 -36.04
C PRO A 371 -10.53 30.81 -35.19
N ALA A 372 -10.50 30.71 -33.86
CA ALA A 372 -10.58 31.88 -32.98
C ALA A 372 -9.32 32.74 -33.05
N LYS A 373 -8.17 32.12 -33.36
CA LYS A 373 -6.83 32.73 -33.40
C LYS A 373 -6.40 33.15 -34.81
N LEU A 374 -7.27 33.00 -35.82
CA LEU A 374 -7.05 33.47 -37.19
C LEU A 374 -7.46 34.95 -37.37
N ASP A 375 -6.65 35.69 -38.13
CA ASP A 375 -6.86 37.09 -38.50
C ASP A 375 -7.96 37.25 -39.57
N LEU A 376 -9.19 36.92 -39.19
CA LEU A 376 -10.36 36.89 -40.05
C LEU A 376 -11.14 38.23 -40.04
N PRO A 377 -11.61 38.72 -41.20
CA PRO A 377 -12.46 39.91 -41.28
C PRO A 377 -13.70 39.84 -40.38
N PRO A 378 -14.17 40.99 -39.83
CA PRO A 378 -15.35 41.03 -38.99
C PRO A 378 -16.58 40.51 -39.75
N GLY A 379 -17.34 39.62 -39.11
CA GLY A 379 -18.49 38.93 -39.70
C GLY A 379 -18.19 37.59 -40.39
N VAL A 380 -16.92 37.15 -40.45
CA VAL A 380 -16.60 35.76 -40.82
C VAL A 380 -16.90 34.83 -39.65
N ASN A 381 -17.56 33.71 -39.94
CA ASN A 381 -17.92 32.68 -38.96
C ASN A 381 -16.66 31.97 -38.43
N ARG A 382 -16.59 31.71 -37.12
CA ARG A 382 -15.47 31.01 -36.45
C ARG A 382 -15.81 29.57 -36.04
N ASN A 383 -17.08 29.16 -36.11
CA ASN A 383 -17.50 27.79 -35.82
C ASN A 383 -17.72 26.99 -37.11
N VAL A 384 -16.74 26.16 -37.49
CA VAL A 384 -16.78 25.34 -38.72
C VAL A 384 -17.91 24.29 -38.71
N PHE A 385 -18.33 23.84 -37.53
CA PHE A 385 -19.38 22.82 -37.36
C PHE A 385 -20.79 23.37 -37.61
N SER A 386 -20.95 24.70 -37.71
CA SER A 386 -22.23 25.35 -38.00
C SER A 386 -22.60 25.44 -39.49
N CYS A 387 -21.70 25.03 -40.40
CA CYS A 387 -21.97 25.02 -41.84
C CYS A 387 -23.06 24.01 -42.23
N GLN A 388 -24.06 24.46 -43.00
CA GLN A 388 -25.26 23.68 -43.36
C GLN A 388 -25.22 23.13 -44.80
N SER A 389 -24.11 23.33 -45.52
CA SER A 389 -23.87 22.82 -46.89
C SER A 389 -22.38 22.66 -47.19
N VAL A 390 -22.06 21.80 -48.18
CA VAL A 390 -20.69 21.60 -48.67
C VAL A 390 -20.11 22.90 -49.24
N GLU A 391 -20.94 23.68 -49.94
CA GLU A 391 -20.56 24.96 -50.55
C GLU A 391 -20.23 26.01 -49.48
N GLU A 392 -21.00 26.10 -48.40
CA GLU A 392 -20.73 27.00 -47.28
C GLU A 392 -19.44 26.62 -46.55
N PHE A 393 -19.25 25.33 -46.26
CA PHE A 393 -18.02 24.81 -45.67
C PHE A 393 -16.79 25.14 -46.53
N ASN A 394 -16.84 24.89 -47.84
CA ASN A 394 -15.73 25.20 -48.75
C ASN A 394 -15.46 26.72 -48.84
N MET A 395 -16.49 27.57 -48.87
CA MET A 395 -16.32 29.03 -48.82
C MET A 395 -15.71 29.50 -47.48
N LEU A 396 -15.97 28.80 -46.38
CA LEU A 396 -15.38 29.11 -45.08
C LEU A 396 -13.91 28.67 -45.01
N TRP A 397 -13.58 27.49 -45.53
CA TRP A 397 -12.23 26.96 -45.57
C TRP A 397 -11.28 27.84 -46.41
N GLU A 398 -11.71 28.28 -47.60
CA GLU A 398 -10.90 29.20 -48.42
C GLU A 398 -10.73 30.57 -47.74
N ARG A 399 -11.69 31.04 -46.93
CA ARG A 399 -11.52 32.24 -46.09
C ARG A 399 -10.52 32.04 -44.97
N TYR A 400 -10.39 30.82 -44.43
CA TYR A 400 -9.39 30.52 -43.41
C TYR A 400 -7.99 30.46 -44.02
N LYS A 401 -7.81 29.78 -45.16
CA LYS A 401 -6.54 29.78 -45.92
C LYS A 401 -6.09 31.19 -46.31
N ALA A 402 -7.04 32.10 -46.56
CA ALA A 402 -6.77 33.50 -46.90
C ALA A 402 -6.48 34.43 -45.70
N ALA A 403 -6.49 33.92 -44.45
CA ALA A 403 -6.10 34.72 -43.29
C ALA A 403 -4.56 34.92 -43.28
N PRO A 404 -4.03 36.15 -43.08
CA PRO A 404 -2.59 36.41 -43.16
C PRO A 404 -1.72 35.57 -42.21
N ASN A 405 -2.28 35.14 -41.08
CA ASN A 405 -1.60 34.32 -40.08
C ASN A 405 -1.89 32.80 -40.22
N PHE A 406 -2.63 32.35 -41.24
CA PHE A 406 -3.07 30.95 -41.37
C PHE A 406 -1.92 29.96 -41.34
N GLU A 407 -0.85 30.21 -42.08
CA GLU A 407 0.31 29.31 -42.13
C GLU A 407 0.95 29.16 -40.75
N SER A 408 1.17 30.26 -40.02
CA SER A 408 1.74 30.23 -38.66
C SER A 408 0.81 29.58 -37.63
N ILE A 409 -0.51 29.80 -37.71
CA ILE A 409 -1.48 29.14 -36.81
C ILE A 409 -1.61 27.64 -37.13
N ASN A 410 -1.58 27.27 -38.40
CA ASN A 410 -1.59 25.88 -38.85
C ASN A 410 -0.27 25.15 -38.51
N GLU A 411 0.88 25.83 -38.58
CA GLU A 411 2.19 25.32 -38.16
C GLU A 411 2.30 25.15 -36.63
N LYS A 412 1.82 26.12 -35.85
CA LYS A 412 1.68 25.99 -34.37
C LYS A 412 0.78 24.83 -33.95
N HIS A 413 -0.14 24.42 -34.81
CA HIS A 413 -0.95 23.21 -34.66
C HIS A 413 -0.47 22.05 -35.55
N TYR A 414 0.79 22.01 -35.97
CA TYR A 414 1.42 20.88 -36.66
C TYR A 414 0.64 20.35 -37.88
N GLY A 415 0.03 21.25 -38.66
CA GLY A 415 -0.82 20.94 -39.83
C GLY A 415 -2.24 20.44 -39.50
N ARG A 416 -2.58 20.26 -38.22
CA ARG A 416 -3.81 19.61 -37.74
C ARG A 416 -5.08 20.40 -38.05
N LEU A 417 -4.98 21.71 -38.24
CA LEU A 417 -6.11 22.53 -38.71
C LEU A 417 -6.45 22.16 -40.16
N SER A 418 -5.45 22.09 -41.05
CA SER A 418 -5.65 21.71 -42.44
C SER A 418 -6.15 20.26 -42.61
N GLU A 419 -5.56 19.31 -41.89
CA GLU A 419 -6.00 17.90 -41.96
C GLU A 419 -7.34 17.67 -41.25
N GLY A 420 -7.64 18.45 -40.21
CA GLY A 420 -8.98 18.49 -39.61
C GLY A 420 -10.03 19.00 -40.60
N LEU A 421 -9.72 20.05 -41.37
CA LEU A 421 -10.59 20.55 -42.44
C LEU A 421 -10.75 19.52 -43.58
N ASN A 422 -9.68 18.80 -43.97
CA ASN A 422 -9.78 17.64 -44.88
C ASN A 422 -10.75 16.58 -44.35
N CYS A 423 -10.60 16.19 -43.08
CA CYS A 423 -11.42 15.18 -42.42
C CYS A 423 -12.90 15.62 -42.27
N LEU A 424 -13.15 16.89 -41.94
CA LEU A 424 -14.50 17.45 -41.87
C LEU A 424 -15.14 17.54 -43.26
N SER A 425 -14.40 17.93 -44.29
CA SER A 425 -14.88 17.92 -45.68
C SER A 425 -15.40 16.54 -46.11
N ARG A 426 -14.64 15.49 -45.78
CA ARG A 426 -15.03 14.09 -46.02
C ARG A 426 -16.29 13.71 -45.24
N TYR A 427 -16.45 14.17 -44.01
CA TYR A 427 -17.65 13.92 -43.20
C TYR A 427 -18.90 14.65 -43.72
N VAL A 428 -18.80 15.92 -44.10
CA VAL A 428 -19.92 16.68 -44.70
C VAL A 428 -20.35 16.07 -46.05
N SER A 429 -19.38 15.56 -46.83
CA SER A 429 -19.64 14.81 -48.06
C SER A 429 -20.44 13.53 -47.76
N TYR A 430 -19.98 12.72 -46.80
CA TYR A 430 -20.69 11.51 -46.35
C TYR A 430 -22.12 11.81 -45.85
N LEU A 431 -22.33 12.86 -45.06
CA LEU A 431 -23.66 13.27 -44.60
C LEU A 431 -24.57 13.64 -45.77
N THR A 432 -24.03 14.28 -46.81
CA THR A 432 -24.76 14.68 -48.02
C THR A 432 -25.13 13.46 -48.87
N GLU A 433 -24.25 12.48 -49.00
CA GLU A 433 -24.52 11.22 -49.71
C GLU A 433 -25.58 10.38 -48.98
N ASN A 434 -25.42 10.17 -47.67
CA ASN A 434 -26.29 9.28 -46.88
C ASN A 434 -27.74 9.81 -46.73
N GLN A 435 -27.96 11.13 -46.84
CA GLN A 435 -29.31 11.68 -46.89
C GLN A 435 -30.06 11.29 -48.18
N ASN A 436 -29.38 11.10 -49.31
CA ASN A 436 -30.02 10.63 -50.54
C ASN A 436 -30.51 9.17 -50.41
N GLU A 437 -29.76 8.29 -49.73
CA GLU A 437 -30.21 6.93 -49.45
C GLU A 437 -31.40 6.88 -48.47
N LYS A 438 -31.38 7.70 -47.41
CA LYS A 438 -32.51 7.78 -46.47
C LYS A 438 -33.81 8.30 -47.11
N ILE A 439 -33.73 9.12 -48.16
CA ILE A 439 -34.90 9.53 -48.96
C ILE A 439 -35.47 8.35 -49.75
N LEU A 440 -34.62 7.45 -50.26
CA LEU A 440 -35.04 6.23 -50.95
C LEU A 440 -35.69 5.23 -49.98
N PHE A 441 -35.12 5.08 -48.77
CA PHE A 441 -35.62 4.12 -47.77
C PHE A 441 -36.95 4.56 -47.14
N ASN A 442 -37.14 5.85 -46.86
CA ASN A 442 -38.37 6.38 -46.27
C ASN A 442 -39.62 6.31 -47.20
N PHE A 443 -39.44 5.89 -48.45
CA PHE A 443 -40.57 5.53 -49.33
C PHE A 443 -41.12 4.12 -49.10
N ILE A 444 -40.45 3.30 -48.27
CA ILE A 444 -40.73 1.88 -48.07
C ILE A 444 -40.99 1.61 -46.58
N GLN A 445 -42.24 1.20 -46.28
CA GLN A 445 -42.83 0.85 -44.96
C GLN A 445 -43.40 2.00 -44.11
N LYS A 446 -44.72 1.89 -43.86
CA LYS A 446 -45.41 2.41 -42.66
C LYS A 446 -45.60 1.27 -41.66
N PRO A 447 -45.62 1.53 -40.33
CA PRO A 447 -45.63 0.49 -39.29
C PRO A 447 -47.04 0.10 -38.80
N THR A 448 -47.14 -1.07 -38.15
CA THR A 448 -48.30 -1.52 -37.34
C THR A 448 -47.81 -2.35 -36.13
N PRO A 449 -48.36 -2.19 -34.90
CA PRO A 449 -47.82 -2.79 -33.66
C PRO A 449 -48.62 -4.00 -33.10
N SER A 450 -48.16 -4.55 -31.97
CA SER A 450 -48.87 -5.54 -31.10
C SER A 450 -48.46 -5.28 -29.64
N ILE A 451 -49.33 -4.84 -28.71
CA ILE A 451 -50.46 -5.51 -28.01
C ILE A 451 -50.01 -6.22 -26.71
N GLU A 452 -50.71 -5.96 -25.59
CA GLU A 452 -50.37 -6.35 -24.20
C GLU A 452 -51.30 -7.45 -23.59
N GLN A 453 -51.17 -7.67 -22.26
CA GLN A 453 -52.18 -8.15 -21.26
C GLN A 453 -52.17 -9.66 -20.87
N PRO A 454 -52.67 -10.05 -19.66
CA PRO A 454 -52.78 -9.36 -18.35
C PRO A 454 -52.36 -10.22 -17.11
N LYS A 455 -52.60 -9.71 -15.88
CA LYS A 455 -52.40 -10.37 -14.55
C LYS A 455 -53.39 -11.54 -14.25
N PRO A 456 -53.25 -12.26 -13.11
CA PRO A 456 -54.02 -11.84 -11.90
C PRO A 456 -53.29 -11.98 -10.54
N ASP A 457 -53.75 -11.22 -9.54
CA ASP A 457 -53.32 -11.30 -8.14
C ASP A 457 -54.21 -12.26 -7.30
N THR A 458 -53.67 -12.93 -6.27
CA THR A 458 -54.46 -13.38 -5.10
C THR A 458 -53.58 -13.56 -3.86
N ALA A 459 -53.94 -12.94 -2.73
CA ALA A 459 -53.23 -13.10 -1.47
C ALA A 459 -54.00 -13.98 -0.47
N ARG A 460 -53.33 -15.01 0.08
CA ARG A 460 -53.74 -15.72 1.31
C ARG A 460 -52.50 -16.14 2.13
N SER A 461 -52.70 -16.33 3.44
CA SER A 461 -51.64 -16.71 4.39
C SER A 461 -51.08 -18.11 4.14
N ASP A 462 -49.75 -18.23 4.14
CA ASP A 462 -49.02 -19.49 3.88
C ASP A 462 -48.14 -19.86 5.09
N PRO A 463 -48.27 -21.06 5.68
CA PRO A 463 -47.29 -21.56 6.67
C PRO A 463 -45.93 -21.82 5.99
N GLY A 464 -44.86 -21.98 6.79
CA GLY A 464 -43.50 -22.12 6.28
C GLY A 464 -43.34 -23.21 5.22
N LYS A 465 -42.77 -22.85 4.07
CA LYS A 465 -42.72 -23.70 2.87
C LYS A 465 -41.93 -24.99 3.11
N VAL A 466 -42.43 -26.08 2.55
CA VAL A 466 -41.85 -27.43 2.63
C VAL A 466 -41.02 -27.73 1.37
N VAL A 467 -39.93 -28.47 1.53
CA VAL A 467 -39.02 -28.86 0.43
C VAL A 467 -39.71 -29.84 -0.54
N ASP A 468 -39.60 -29.55 -1.84
CA ASP A 468 -39.93 -30.43 -2.95
C ASP A 468 -38.63 -30.98 -3.54
N PHE A 469 -38.31 -32.24 -3.22
CA PHE A 469 -37.10 -32.94 -3.68
C PHE A 469 -37.03 -33.15 -5.22
N ASN A 470 -38.03 -32.70 -5.97
CA ASN A 470 -38.07 -32.72 -7.44
C ASN A 470 -37.73 -31.35 -8.07
N LYS A 471 -37.56 -30.29 -7.26
CA LYS A 471 -37.21 -28.94 -7.73
C LYS A 471 -35.99 -28.35 -7.00
N PRO A 472 -34.83 -29.05 -6.98
CA PRO A 472 -33.64 -28.62 -6.22
C PRO A 472 -33.15 -27.21 -6.56
N GLU A 473 -33.43 -26.71 -7.77
CA GLU A 473 -33.11 -25.34 -8.19
C GLU A 473 -33.67 -24.24 -7.28
N GLN A 474 -34.78 -24.51 -6.59
CA GLN A 474 -35.55 -23.52 -5.82
C GLN A 474 -34.98 -23.20 -4.43
N TYR A 475 -33.86 -23.82 -4.04
CA TYR A 475 -33.27 -23.70 -2.69
C TYR A 475 -32.03 -22.79 -2.65
N GLN A 476 -31.65 -22.18 -3.77
CA GLN A 476 -30.58 -21.19 -3.82
C GLN A 476 -30.96 -19.96 -2.99
N ASN A 477 -30.04 -19.48 -2.16
CA ASN A 477 -30.26 -18.38 -1.21
C ASN A 477 -31.43 -18.64 -0.25
N THR A 478 -31.50 -19.87 0.29
CA THR A 478 -32.46 -20.28 1.33
C THR A 478 -31.76 -20.98 2.49
N LYS A 479 -32.39 -20.98 3.67
CA LYS A 479 -31.90 -21.66 4.88
C LYS A 479 -32.97 -22.63 5.42
N PRO A 480 -32.59 -23.84 5.86
CA PRO A 480 -33.51 -24.76 6.51
C PRO A 480 -33.90 -24.25 7.91
N VAL A 481 -35.16 -24.48 8.29
CA VAL A 481 -35.76 -24.00 9.54
C VAL A 481 -36.08 -25.16 10.49
N SER A 482 -36.55 -26.29 9.97
CA SER A 482 -36.73 -27.53 10.75
C SER A 482 -36.73 -28.76 9.85
N CYS A 483 -36.45 -29.93 10.42
CA CYS A 483 -36.55 -31.23 9.76
C CYS A 483 -37.32 -32.20 10.66
N LYS A 484 -38.25 -32.96 10.05
CA LYS A 484 -38.92 -34.11 10.68
C LYS A 484 -38.82 -35.32 9.77
N ILE A 485 -38.56 -36.48 10.36
CA ILE A 485 -38.67 -37.78 9.67
C ILE A 485 -39.66 -38.64 10.45
N GLN A 486 -40.68 -39.17 9.77
CA GLN A 486 -41.74 -40.01 10.37
C GLN A 486 -42.38 -39.36 11.62
N GLY A 487 -42.59 -38.04 11.54
CA GLY A 487 -43.15 -37.21 12.62
C GLY A 487 -42.17 -36.83 13.75
N LYS A 488 -41.02 -37.52 13.86
CA LYS A 488 -39.96 -37.27 14.85
C LYS A 488 -39.15 -36.04 14.42
N GLU A 489 -39.02 -35.05 15.31
CA GLU A 489 -38.17 -33.88 15.07
C GLU A 489 -36.68 -34.27 15.12
N ILE A 490 -35.93 -33.75 14.15
CA ILE A 490 -34.46 -33.84 14.09
C ILE A 490 -33.92 -32.46 14.43
N PHE A 491 -33.08 -32.38 15.46
CA PHE A 491 -32.40 -31.15 15.84
C PHE A 491 -31.34 -30.82 14.79
N ILE A 492 -31.31 -29.57 14.30
CA ILE A 492 -30.34 -29.13 13.30
C ILE A 492 -29.40 -28.12 13.98
N ASP A 493 -28.15 -28.53 14.21
CA ASP A 493 -27.14 -27.73 14.95
C ASP A 493 -26.79 -26.39 14.28
N SER A 494 -26.96 -26.27 12.96
CA SER A 494 -26.77 -24.99 12.25
C SER A 494 -27.78 -24.77 11.12
N GLN A 495 -28.12 -23.50 10.85
CA GLN A 495 -29.14 -23.09 9.86
C GLN A 495 -28.60 -23.11 8.42
N TYR A 496 -27.85 -24.16 8.09
CA TYR A 496 -27.25 -24.40 6.78
C TYR A 496 -27.64 -25.79 6.28
N TRP A 497 -27.82 -25.94 4.97
CA TRP A 497 -28.24 -27.21 4.36
C TRP A 497 -27.29 -28.38 4.64
N ASN A 498 -26.00 -28.10 4.83
CA ASN A 498 -24.99 -29.11 5.15
C ASN A 498 -25.27 -29.84 6.48
N SER A 499 -25.75 -29.14 7.51
CA SER A 499 -26.19 -29.77 8.77
C SER A 499 -27.39 -30.68 8.53
N VAL A 500 -28.36 -30.30 7.70
CA VAL A 500 -29.51 -31.17 7.41
C VAL A 500 -29.08 -32.48 6.73
N LEU A 501 -28.11 -32.44 5.81
CA LEU A 501 -27.54 -33.66 5.22
C LEU A 501 -26.81 -34.53 6.25
N VAL A 502 -26.04 -33.92 7.17
CA VAL A 502 -25.37 -34.64 8.26
C VAL A 502 -26.40 -35.32 9.17
N GLU A 503 -27.36 -34.57 9.72
CA GLU A 503 -28.32 -35.09 10.71
C GLU A 503 -29.26 -36.16 10.12
N ILE A 504 -29.68 -36.03 8.86
CA ILE A 504 -30.43 -37.09 8.17
C ILE A 504 -29.56 -38.34 8.00
N THR A 505 -28.27 -38.19 7.68
CA THR A 505 -27.35 -39.33 7.55
C THR A 505 -27.08 -40.00 8.90
N GLU A 506 -26.91 -39.23 9.98
CA GLU A 506 -26.77 -39.75 11.35
C GLU A 506 -28.02 -40.47 11.83
N TRP A 507 -29.22 -39.95 11.52
CA TRP A 507 -30.48 -40.63 11.79
C TRP A 507 -30.54 -42.00 11.07
N LEU A 508 -30.17 -42.07 9.80
CA LEU A 508 -30.13 -43.33 9.03
C LEU A 508 -29.11 -44.33 9.59
N ILE A 509 -27.97 -43.87 10.08
CA ILE A 509 -26.95 -44.70 10.74
C ILE A 509 -27.52 -45.26 12.05
N LYS A 510 -28.17 -44.41 12.86
CA LYS A 510 -28.76 -44.77 14.15
C LYS A 510 -29.89 -45.79 14.03
N GLU A 511 -30.79 -45.60 13.07
CA GLU A 511 -31.87 -46.56 12.76
C GLU A 511 -31.36 -47.76 11.91
N CYS A 512 -30.03 -47.90 11.74
CA CYS A 512 -29.34 -49.07 11.15
C CYS A 512 -29.81 -49.46 9.74
N ASN A 513 -30.07 -48.49 8.85
CA ASN A 513 -30.65 -48.76 7.54
C ASN A 513 -29.73 -49.67 6.67
N PRO A 514 -30.23 -50.82 6.16
CA PRO A 514 -29.41 -51.85 5.51
C PRO A 514 -28.88 -51.45 4.12
N CYS A 515 -29.33 -50.34 3.53
CA CYS A 515 -28.83 -49.83 2.25
C CYS A 515 -27.57 -48.96 2.38
N LEU A 516 -27.24 -48.48 3.60
CA LEU A 516 -26.08 -47.63 3.85
C LEU A 516 -24.70 -48.25 3.54
N PRO A 517 -24.40 -49.54 3.82
CA PRO A 517 -23.06 -50.10 3.58
C PRO A 517 -22.60 -50.01 2.12
N VAL A 518 -23.54 -49.97 1.17
CA VAL A 518 -23.27 -49.85 -0.27
C VAL A 518 -22.69 -48.47 -0.63
N LEU A 519 -22.99 -47.43 0.15
CA LEU A 519 -22.54 -46.04 -0.06
C LEU A 519 -21.04 -45.82 0.20
N ASN A 520 -20.31 -46.84 0.67
CA ASN A 520 -18.84 -46.87 0.66
C ASN A 520 -18.26 -46.97 -0.77
N TRP A 521 -19.06 -47.39 -1.74
CA TRP A 521 -18.64 -47.67 -3.13
C TRP A 521 -19.48 -46.95 -4.19
N ILE A 522 -20.65 -46.42 -3.80
CA ILE A 522 -21.58 -45.71 -4.69
C ILE A 522 -21.58 -44.22 -4.37
N SER A 523 -21.57 -43.40 -5.43
CA SER A 523 -21.80 -41.96 -5.39
C SER A 523 -23.30 -41.65 -5.32
N LEU A 524 -23.69 -40.66 -4.51
CA LEU A 524 -25.02 -40.04 -4.56
C LEU A 524 -25.04 -38.74 -5.38
N TYR A 525 -23.87 -38.18 -5.71
CA TYR A 525 -23.70 -36.99 -6.55
C TYR A 525 -22.23 -36.85 -7.00
N GLY A 526 -21.99 -36.67 -8.31
CA GLY A 526 -20.64 -36.64 -8.89
C GLY A 526 -19.99 -38.03 -8.97
N SER A 527 -18.66 -38.09 -9.03
CA SER A 527 -17.88 -39.33 -9.26
C SER A 527 -17.30 -39.99 -8.00
N GLN A 528 -17.44 -39.39 -6.83
CA GLN A 528 -16.85 -39.88 -5.57
C GLN A 528 -17.84 -40.69 -4.73
N PRO A 529 -17.40 -41.77 -4.04
CA PRO A 529 -18.27 -42.50 -3.10
C PRO A 529 -18.80 -41.58 -2.00
N PHE A 530 -20.03 -41.82 -1.55
CA PHE A 530 -20.66 -40.96 -0.54
C PHE A 530 -19.99 -41.08 0.84
N PHE A 531 -19.64 -42.30 1.29
CA PHE A 531 -18.86 -42.51 2.51
C PHE A 531 -17.36 -42.65 2.20
N LEU A 532 -16.59 -41.64 2.60
CA LEU A 532 -15.15 -41.58 2.46
C LEU A 532 -14.44 -42.18 3.69
N HIS A 533 -13.34 -42.89 3.44
CA HIS A 533 -12.57 -43.59 4.48
C HIS A 533 -11.54 -42.70 5.19
N GLN A 534 -11.21 -41.56 4.60
CA GLN A 534 -10.28 -40.55 5.10
C GLN A 534 -10.84 -39.16 4.77
N LYS A 535 -10.40 -38.12 5.49
CA LYS A 535 -10.80 -36.74 5.23
C LYS A 535 -10.21 -36.26 3.89
N PRO A 536 -11.00 -35.85 2.88
CA PRO A 536 -10.45 -35.25 1.67
C PRO A 536 -9.89 -33.85 1.99
N GLY A 537 -8.70 -33.54 1.47
CA GLY A 537 -7.80 -32.49 1.98
C GLY A 537 -8.40 -31.08 2.15
N LYS A 538 -8.34 -30.25 1.10
CA LYS A 538 -8.80 -28.84 1.13
C LYS A 538 -10.34 -28.68 1.03
N ILE A 539 -11.12 -29.73 1.32
CA ILE A 539 -12.57 -29.76 1.05
C ILE A 539 -13.37 -29.85 2.36
N THR A 540 -14.33 -28.93 2.54
CA THR A 540 -15.25 -28.90 3.69
C THR A 540 -16.00 -30.22 3.84
N SER A 541 -15.69 -30.96 4.91
CA SER A 541 -16.12 -32.34 5.13
C SER A 541 -16.42 -32.59 6.62
N ARG A 542 -17.38 -33.46 6.91
CA ARG A 542 -17.79 -33.84 8.28
C ARG A 542 -17.52 -35.33 8.54
N LEU A 543 -17.05 -35.63 9.75
CA LEU A 543 -16.94 -36.99 10.28
C LEU A 543 -18.28 -37.39 10.90
N LEU A 544 -18.71 -38.62 10.67
CA LEU A 544 -19.94 -39.19 11.19
C LEU A 544 -19.69 -40.22 12.30
N SER A 545 -20.72 -40.56 13.08
CA SER A 545 -20.68 -41.53 14.19
C SER A 545 -20.19 -42.93 13.79
N ASN A 546 -20.34 -43.32 12.52
CA ASN A 546 -19.83 -44.58 11.97
C ASN A 546 -18.34 -44.54 11.55
N GLY A 547 -17.62 -43.44 11.85
CA GLY A 547 -16.21 -43.24 11.52
C GLY A 547 -15.94 -42.90 10.05
N LYS A 548 -16.96 -42.67 9.22
CA LYS A 548 -16.82 -42.25 7.82
C LYS A 548 -16.88 -40.73 7.69
N TRP A 549 -16.23 -40.22 6.65
CA TRP A 549 -16.33 -38.81 6.26
C TRP A 549 -17.36 -38.64 5.14
N ILE A 550 -18.11 -37.54 5.17
CA ILE A 550 -18.93 -37.09 4.04
C ILE A 550 -18.50 -35.68 3.60
N SER A 551 -18.47 -35.47 2.29
CA SER A 551 -18.28 -34.14 1.69
C SER A 551 -19.50 -33.27 1.96
N VAL A 552 -19.28 -32.03 2.42
CA VAL A 552 -20.36 -31.06 2.66
C VAL A 552 -20.13 -29.71 1.96
N ASN A 553 -19.10 -29.63 1.10
CA ASN A 553 -18.75 -28.46 0.31
C ASN A 553 -19.61 -28.34 -0.96
N TYR A 554 -20.91 -28.18 -0.77
CA TYR A 554 -21.92 -28.20 -1.83
C TYR A 554 -22.89 -27.02 -1.71
N SER A 555 -23.50 -26.59 -2.82
CA SER A 555 -24.56 -25.57 -2.80
C SER A 555 -25.87 -26.13 -2.21
N ALA A 556 -26.80 -25.26 -1.81
CA ALA A 556 -28.11 -25.67 -1.31
C ALA A 556 -28.84 -26.63 -2.27
N ASN A 557 -28.87 -26.29 -3.57
CA ASN A 557 -29.50 -27.10 -4.62
C ASN A 557 -28.87 -28.49 -4.72
N THR A 558 -27.54 -28.56 -4.71
CA THR A 558 -26.80 -29.82 -4.70
C THR A 558 -27.08 -30.63 -3.44
N ILE A 559 -27.15 -30.00 -2.26
CA ILE A 559 -27.42 -30.70 -1.01
C ILE A 559 -28.84 -31.29 -0.98
N VAL A 560 -29.87 -30.53 -1.40
CA VAL A 560 -31.23 -31.06 -1.52
C VAL A 560 -31.29 -32.22 -2.53
N THR A 561 -30.50 -32.16 -3.61
CA THR A 561 -30.35 -33.27 -4.56
C THR A 561 -29.72 -34.51 -3.91
N VAL A 562 -28.63 -34.34 -3.14
CA VAL A 562 -27.98 -35.43 -2.39
C VAL A 562 -28.92 -36.05 -1.37
N ILE A 563 -29.68 -35.25 -0.60
CA ILE A 563 -30.68 -35.75 0.36
C ILE A 563 -31.77 -36.54 -0.37
N GLY A 564 -32.31 -36.02 -1.48
CA GLY A 564 -33.31 -36.72 -2.29
C GLY A 564 -32.79 -38.06 -2.83
N ASN A 565 -31.52 -38.15 -3.23
CA ASN A 565 -30.89 -39.39 -3.68
C ASN A 565 -30.60 -40.36 -2.52
N LEU A 566 -30.18 -39.86 -1.35
CA LEU A 566 -29.98 -40.65 -0.14
C LEU A 566 -31.28 -41.32 0.32
N LEU A 567 -32.39 -40.58 0.33
CA LEU A 567 -33.72 -41.08 0.70
C LEU A 567 -34.25 -42.12 -0.30
N ARG A 568 -34.09 -41.87 -1.62
CA ARG A 568 -34.40 -42.85 -2.68
C ARG A 568 -33.62 -44.16 -2.49
N HIS A 569 -32.31 -44.08 -2.26
CA HIS A 569 -31.43 -45.24 -2.04
C HIS A 569 -31.77 -46.00 -0.75
N CYS A 570 -32.11 -45.28 0.32
CA CYS A 570 -32.52 -45.85 1.61
C CYS A 570 -33.99 -46.30 1.66
N LYS A 571 -34.72 -46.17 0.55
CA LYS A 571 -36.15 -46.55 0.36
C LYS A 571 -37.14 -45.86 1.30
N ILE A 572 -36.88 -44.60 1.64
CA ILE A 572 -37.79 -43.78 2.46
C ILE A 572 -38.67 -42.94 1.53
N PRO A 573 -40.01 -42.97 1.68
CA PRO A 573 -40.90 -42.12 0.90
C PRO A 573 -40.71 -40.65 1.29
N PHE A 574 -40.73 -39.74 0.32
CA PHE A 574 -40.56 -38.31 0.59
C PHE A 574 -41.65 -37.72 1.50
N GLU A 575 -42.83 -38.33 1.52
CA GLU A 575 -43.96 -37.97 2.39
C GLU A 575 -43.63 -38.12 3.90
N ASP A 576 -42.69 -39.01 4.25
CA ASP A 576 -42.20 -39.17 5.62
C ASP A 576 -41.24 -38.03 6.06
N VAL A 577 -40.70 -37.24 5.12
CA VAL A 577 -39.59 -36.30 5.36
C VAL A 577 -40.01 -34.85 5.12
N VAL A 578 -40.40 -34.17 6.21
CA VAL A 578 -40.82 -32.76 6.17
C VAL A 578 -39.65 -31.87 6.57
N ILE A 579 -39.01 -31.25 5.58
CA ILE A 579 -38.04 -30.16 5.79
C ILE A 579 -38.75 -28.84 5.48
N THR A 580 -38.70 -27.87 6.41
CA THR A 580 -39.18 -26.50 6.17
C THR A 580 -38.01 -25.54 5.92
N TYR A 581 -38.22 -24.52 5.09
CA TYR A 581 -37.16 -23.58 4.70
C TYR A 581 -37.68 -22.13 4.59
N ALA A 582 -36.74 -21.18 4.65
CA ALA A 582 -37.00 -19.75 4.48
C ALA A 582 -36.01 -19.11 3.49
N PRO A 583 -36.41 -18.09 2.71
CA PRO A 583 -35.48 -17.31 1.89
C PRO A 583 -34.53 -16.49 2.77
N GLU A 584 -33.30 -16.30 2.30
CA GLU A 584 -32.19 -15.78 3.10
C GLU A 584 -32.40 -14.35 3.64
N ASN A 585 -33.16 -13.51 2.94
CA ASN A 585 -33.45 -12.12 3.33
C ASN A 585 -34.64 -11.97 4.31
N ARG A 586 -35.16 -13.05 4.92
CA ARG A 586 -36.22 -12.94 5.94
C ARG A 586 -35.67 -13.13 7.34
N MET A 587 -35.90 -12.14 8.21
CA MET A 587 -35.34 -12.05 9.56
C MET A 587 -35.53 -13.32 10.39
N ILE A 588 -34.45 -14.10 10.53
CA ILE A 588 -34.46 -15.35 11.31
C ILE A 588 -34.43 -15.07 12.82
N SER A 589 -34.13 -13.83 13.23
CA SER A 589 -34.38 -13.33 14.59
C SER A 589 -35.84 -13.47 15.00
N ASP A 590 -36.79 -13.10 14.14
CA ASP A 590 -38.22 -13.24 14.41
C ASP A 590 -38.68 -14.70 14.42
N VAL A 591 -38.12 -15.54 13.53
CA VAL A 591 -38.40 -16.98 13.52
C VAL A 591 -37.82 -17.66 14.76
N LYS A 592 -36.62 -17.24 15.24
CA LYS A 592 -36.07 -17.71 16.51
C LYS A 592 -36.89 -17.22 17.71
N LYS A 593 -37.33 -15.96 17.75
CA LYS A 593 -38.27 -15.46 18.77
C LYS A 593 -39.56 -16.30 18.76
N GLN A 594 -40.20 -16.49 17.61
CA GLN A 594 -41.47 -17.22 17.48
C GLN A 594 -41.35 -18.74 17.74
N LEU A 595 -40.19 -19.37 17.49
CA LEU A 595 -39.96 -20.78 17.83
C LEU A 595 -39.56 -20.98 19.29
N LEU A 596 -38.78 -20.08 19.90
CA LEU A 596 -38.50 -20.12 21.34
C LEU A 596 -39.78 -19.86 22.16
N VAL A 597 -40.56 -18.84 21.79
CA VAL A 597 -41.86 -18.50 22.42
C VAL A 597 -42.87 -19.66 22.38
N ARG A 598 -42.73 -20.62 21.46
CA ARG A 598 -43.61 -21.81 21.42
C ARG A 598 -43.33 -22.85 22.49
N ASN A 599 -42.14 -22.83 23.12
CA ASN A 599 -41.75 -23.77 24.18
C ASN A 599 -41.53 -23.08 25.54
N ILE A 600 -41.80 -21.78 25.69
CA ILE A 600 -41.94 -21.15 27.00
C ILE A 600 -43.26 -21.64 27.63
N PRO A 601 -43.31 -21.99 28.92
CA PRO A 601 -44.57 -22.25 29.63
C PRO A 601 -45.57 -21.10 29.43
N LYS A 602 -46.85 -21.44 29.21
CA LYS A 602 -47.89 -20.43 28.94
C LYS A 602 -48.01 -19.43 30.10
N VAL A 603 -47.82 -18.15 29.77
CA VAL A 603 -47.97 -16.99 30.66
C VAL A 603 -46.97 -16.99 31.81
N ILE A 604 -45.74 -16.59 31.49
CA ILE A 604 -44.91 -15.83 32.44
C ILE A 604 -45.48 -14.41 32.44
N ASP A 605 -45.76 -13.87 33.63
CA ASP A 605 -46.35 -12.53 33.77
C ASP A 605 -45.38 -11.44 33.31
N GLU A 606 -45.89 -10.45 32.59
CA GLU A 606 -45.11 -9.29 32.12
C GLU A 606 -44.58 -8.47 33.30
N ALA A 607 -45.31 -8.44 34.43
CA ALA A 607 -44.82 -7.86 35.68
C ALA A 607 -43.57 -8.60 36.23
N VAL A 608 -43.51 -9.94 36.09
CA VAL A 608 -42.35 -10.73 36.51
C VAL A 608 -41.15 -10.47 35.60
N ILE A 609 -41.36 -10.26 34.30
CA ILE A 609 -40.30 -9.88 33.35
C ILE A 609 -39.72 -8.50 33.72
N THR A 610 -40.56 -7.53 34.10
CA THR A 610 -40.12 -6.21 34.58
C THR A 610 -39.32 -6.31 35.87
N ILE A 611 -39.82 -7.04 36.88
CA ILE A 611 -39.09 -7.28 38.14
C ILE A 611 -37.71 -7.90 37.87
N ILE A 612 -37.62 -8.87 36.96
CA ILE A 612 -36.33 -9.49 36.58
C ILE A 612 -35.39 -8.46 35.91
N LYS A 613 -35.89 -7.58 35.04
CA LYS A 613 -35.10 -6.48 34.46
C LYS A 613 -34.59 -5.51 35.51
N ASP A 614 -35.45 -5.05 36.42
CA ASP A 614 -35.09 -4.07 37.46
C ASP A 614 -33.96 -4.58 38.36
N ILE A 615 -34.05 -5.85 38.80
CA ILE A 615 -33.00 -6.49 39.60
C ILE A 615 -31.68 -6.62 38.80
N LEU A 616 -31.75 -6.95 37.51
CA LEU A 616 -30.56 -7.04 36.64
C LEU A 616 -29.88 -5.68 36.46
N VAL A 617 -30.64 -4.62 36.18
CA VAL A 617 -30.11 -3.25 36.03
C VAL A 617 -29.51 -2.74 37.34
N LYS A 618 -30.23 -2.89 38.46
CA LYS A 618 -29.85 -2.36 39.78
C LYS A 618 -28.65 -3.10 40.41
N TYR A 619 -28.60 -4.43 40.31
CA TYR A 619 -27.61 -5.25 41.03
C TYR A 619 -26.57 -5.95 40.14
N PHE A 620 -26.79 -6.03 38.82
CA PHE A 620 -25.88 -6.69 37.88
C PHE A 620 -25.44 -5.79 36.71
N PRO A 621 -25.06 -4.51 36.92
CA PRO A 621 -24.65 -3.60 35.84
C PRO A 621 -23.38 -4.07 35.11
N ASN A 622 -22.60 -4.97 35.71
CA ASN A 622 -21.44 -5.59 35.08
C ASN A 622 -21.78 -6.88 34.29
N GLY A 623 -23.07 -7.18 34.08
CA GLY A 623 -23.59 -8.36 33.38
C GLY A 623 -23.66 -9.62 34.25
N PHE A 624 -24.77 -10.36 34.14
CA PHE A 624 -25.11 -11.56 34.91
C PHE A 624 -24.63 -12.85 34.21
N ARG A 625 -23.85 -13.71 34.88
CA ARG A 625 -23.44 -15.01 34.33
C ARG A 625 -24.54 -16.06 34.52
N LEU A 626 -25.10 -16.56 33.42
CA LEU A 626 -26.13 -17.61 33.43
C LEU A 626 -25.64 -18.88 34.15
N ASP A 627 -24.44 -19.35 33.82
CA ASP A 627 -23.87 -20.61 34.32
C ASP A 627 -23.27 -20.53 35.74
N SER A 628 -23.61 -19.49 36.52
CA SER A 628 -23.02 -19.21 37.84
C SER A 628 -24.05 -19.41 38.97
N PRO A 629 -24.01 -20.54 39.69
CA PRO A 629 -24.90 -20.78 40.85
C PRO A 629 -24.75 -19.72 41.94
N ILE A 630 -23.59 -19.05 42.02
CA ILE A 630 -23.31 -17.98 42.98
C ILE A 630 -24.03 -16.69 42.59
N GLU A 631 -24.03 -16.33 41.30
CA GLU A 631 -24.74 -15.13 40.82
C GLU A 631 -26.26 -15.37 40.80
N LEU A 632 -26.72 -16.56 40.43
CA LEU A 632 -28.13 -16.93 40.53
C LEU A 632 -28.63 -16.91 41.98
N LYS A 633 -27.86 -17.44 42.95
CA LYS A 633 -28.20 -17.33 44.37
C LYS A 633 -28.23 -15.88 44.87
N ARG A 634 -27.33 -15.02 44.39
CA ARG A 634 -27.37 -13.56 44.70
C ARG A 634 -28.61 -12.90 44.11
N PHE A 635 -28.98 -13.24 42.88
CA PHE A 635 -30.20 -12.74 42.25
C PHE A 635 -31.45 -13.14 43.03
N ARG A 636 -31.55 -14.40 43.48
CA ARG A 636 -32.64 -14.85 44.37
C ARG A 636 -32.70 -14.06 45.67
N ASN A 637 -31.56 -13.82 46.33
CA ASN A 637 -31.51 -12.99 47.54
C ASN A 637 -32.03 -11.56 47.26
N TYR A 638 -31.46 -10.86 46.28
CA TYR A 638 -31.90 -9.50 45.93
C TYR A 638 -33.37 -9.44 45.53
N SER A 639 -33.89 -10.48 44.84
CA SER A 639 -35.32 -10.55 44.51
C SER A 639 -36.22 -10.60 45.74
N ALA A 640 -35.78 -11.21 46.85
CA ALA A 640 -36.52 -11.28 48.10
C ALA A 640 -36.27 -10.09 49.05
N ASP A 641 -35.16 -9.36 48.87
CA ASP A 641 -34.85 -8.14 49.61
C ASP A 641 -35.62 -6.91 49.06
N ASP A 642 -35.70 -6.78 47.72
CA ASP A 642 -36.37 -5.66 47.05
C ASP A 642 -37.88 -5.90 46.79
N HIS A 643 -38.28 -7.15 46.55
CA HIS A 643 -39.68 -7.50 46.24
C HIS A 643 -40.17 -8.57 47.24
N ALA A 644 -41.31 -8.30 47.90
CA ALA A 644 -41.82 -9.16 48.97
C ALA A 644 -42.37 -10.53 48.50
N GLU A 645 -42.39 -10.79 47.19
CA GLU A 645 -42.82 -12.05 46.58
C GLU A 645 -41.65 -12.73 45.86
N ASN A 646 -41.30 -13.95 46.28
CA ASN A 646 -40.27 -14.75 45.61
C ASN A 646 -40.71 -15.08 44.18
N ILE A 647 -39.89 -14.72 43.18
CA ILE A 647 -40.13 -14.99 41.76
C ILE A 647 -40.41 -16.50 41.55
N PRO A 648 -41.64 -16.90 41.18
CA PRO A 648 -42.11 -18.30 41.27
C PRO A 648 -41.69 -19.19 40.07
N LEU A 649 -40.54 -18.87 39.47
CA LEU A 649 -39.91 -19.64 38.39
C LEU A 649 -38.88 -20.63 38.98
N PHE A 650 -38.66 -21.77 38.33
CA PHE A 650 -37.49 -22.62 38.61
C PHE A 650 -36.21 -21.98 38.03
N ASP A 651 -35.03 -22.46 38.43
CA ASP A 651 -33.77 -21.84 38.02
C ASP A 651 -33.50 -21.94 36.50
N GLU A 652 -33.96 -23.01 35.86
CA GLU A 652 -33.89 -23.22 34.40
C GLU A 652 -34.80 -22.24 33.63
N ASP A 653 -36.04 -22.05 34.12
CA ASP A 653 -36.98 -21.05 33.59
C ASP A 653 -36.43 -19.63 33.81
N LEU A 654 -35.90 -19.35 35.01
CA LEU A 654 -35.34 -18.03 35.35
C LEU A 654 -34.11 -17.69 34.49
N GLN A 655 -33.18 -18.63 34.28
CA GLN A 655 -32.08 -18.45 33.33
C GLN A 655 -32.59 -18.16 31.92
N THR A 656 -33.66 -18.83 31.50
CA THR A 656 -34.30 -18.60 30.20
C THR A 656 -34.92 -17.21 30.09
N VAL A 657 -35.63 -16.74 31.12
CA VAL A 657 -36.20 -15.37 31.16
C VAL A 657 -35.10 -14.32 31.22
N ILE A 658 -34.10 -14.46 32.10
CA ILE A 658 -32.95 -13.55 32.17
C ILE A 658 -32.29 -13.41 30.78
N ARG A 659 -32.08 -14.53 30.07
CA ARG A 659 -31.53 -14.55 28.69
C ARG A 659 -32.42 -13.88 27.64
N LEU A 660 -33.73 -13.73 27.90
CA LEU A 660 -34.67 -12.97 27.06
C LEU A 660 -34.75 -11.49 27.47
N CYS A 661 -34.39 -11.13 28.70
CA CYS A 661 -34.40 -9.76 29.22
C CYS A 661 -33.24 -8.88 28.73
N GLY A 662 -32.18 -9.44 28.14
CA GLY A 662 -30.99 -8.69 27.71
C GLY A 662 -30.06 -9.43 26.75
N THR A 663 -28.98 -8.75 26.36
CA THR A 663 -28.00 -9.21 25.36
C THR A 663 -26.96 -10.15 25.97
N LEU A 664 -26.84 -11.37 25.43
CA LEU A 664 -25.86 -12.37 25.85
C LEU A 664 -24.50 -12.14 25.18
N PHE A 665 -23.53 -11.62 25.92
CA PHE A 665 -22.17 -11.34 25.46
C PHE A 665 -21.12 -11.98 26.39
N GLN A 666 -20.15 -12.72 25.82
CA GLN A 666 -19.06 -13.39 26.56
C GLN A 666 -19.51 -14.20 27.81
N GLY A 667 -20.64 -14.91 27.73
CA GLY A 667 -21.17 -15.71 28.83
C GLY A 667 -21.91 -14.92 29.93
N LYS A 668 -22.16 -13.63 29.70
CA LYS A 668 -22.95 -12.75 30.57
C LYS A 668 -24.14 -12.17 29.82
N VAL A 669 -25.25 -11.96 30.52
CA VAL A 669 -26.39 -11.18 30.03
C VAL A 669 -26.28 -9.75 30.53
N TYR A 670 -26.37 -8.80 29.62
CA TYR A 670 -26.43 -7.36 29.89
C TYR A 670 -27.82 -6.84 29.53
N VAL A 671 -28.54 -6.26 30.49
CA VAL A 671 -29.75 -5.49 30.18
C VAL A 671 -29.30 -4.10 29.72
N ILE A 672 -29.72 -3.72 28.53
CA ILE A 672 -29.50 -2.38 27.95
C ILE A 672 -30.76 -1.58 28.22
N GLU A 673 -30.59 -0.34 28.67
CA GLU A 673 -31.69 0.54 29.04
C GLU A 673 -32.31 1.16 27.77
N GLU A 674 -33.64 1.32 27.72
CA GLU A 674 -34.36 1.74 26.50
C GLU A 674 -33.96 3.15 26.04
N GLU A 675 -33.53 4.01 26.96
CA GLU A 675 -32.90 5.31 26.67
C GLU A 675 -31.59 5.14 25.89
N THR A 676 -30.74 4.17 26.26
CA THR A 676 -29.48 3.88 25.55
C THR A 676 -29.75 3.32 24.15
N GLU A 677 -30.73 2.41 24.01
CA GLU A 677 -31.10 1.87 22.68
C GLU A 677 -31.72 2.96 21.79
N SER A 678 -32.50 3.88 22.37
CA SER A 678 -33.10 5.01 21.64
C SER A 678 -32.06 6.02 21.19
N ARG A 679 -31.15 6.43 22.08
CA ARG A 679 -30.04 7.33 21.76
C ARG A 679 -29.08 6.74 20.72
N LEU A 680 -28.85 5.43 20.75
CA LEU A 680 -28.06 4.73 19.74
C LEU A 680 -28.73 4.78 18.36
N LYS A 681 -30.06 4.69 18.29
CA LYS A 681 -30.79 4.86 17.02
C LYS A 681 -30.73 6.30 16.54
N GLU A 682 -31.00 7.27 17.40
CA GLU A 682 -30.97 8.70 17.08
C GLU A 682 -29.62 9.14 16.49
N GLU A 683 -28.51 8.71 17.10
CA GLU A 683 -27.17 8.95 16.56
C GLU A 683 -26.98 8.31 15.17
N ILE A 684 -27.30 7.03 14.99
CA ILE A 684 -27.14 6.33 13.70
C ILE A 684 -28.05 6.89 12.60
N ASP A 685 -29.31 7.20 12.91
CA ASP A 685 -30.28 7.78 11.98
C ASP A 685 -29.90 9.22 11.60
N SER A 686 -29.26 9.98 12.51
CA SER A 686 -28.68 11.29 12.19
C SER A 686 -27.52 11.19 11.19
N GLN A 687 -26.57 10.26 11.40
CA GLN A 687 -25.46 10.05 10.47
C GLN A 687 -25.94 9.53 9.11
N THR A 688 -26.98 8.70 9.11
CA THR A 688 -27.71 8.27 7.90
C THR A 688 -28.28 9.47 7.14
N THR A 689 -28.90 10.41 7.86
CA THR A 689 -29.50 11.63 7.28
C THR A 689 -28.42 12.60 6.76
N CYS A 690 -27.24 12.62 7.37
CA CYS A 690 -26.06 13.36 6.89
C CYS A 690 -25.32 12.69 5.72
N GLY A 691 -25.81 11.56 5.20
CA GLY A 691 -25.27 10.90 4.00
C GLY A 691 -23.96 10.11 4.21
N VAL A 692 -23.69 9.65 5.44
CA VAL A 692 -22.51 8.82 5.75
C VAL A 692 -22.70 7.40 5.20
N GLU A 693 -21.88 6.94 4.24
CA GLU A 693 -22.04 5.58 3.68
C GLU A 693 -21.48 4.44 4.58
N ILE A 694 -20.47 4.71 5.43
CA ILE A 694 -19.69 3.71 6.18
C ILE A 694 -19.36 4.14 7.62
N ILE A 695 -19.53 3.23 8.59
CA ILE A 695 -19.22 3.46 10.01
C ILE A 695 -18.45 2.26 10.57
N TYR A 696 -17.27 2.51 11.16
CA TYR A 696 -16.49 1.50 11.89
C TYR A 696 -16.96 1.36 13.33
N TYR A 697 -17.14 0.12 13.82
CA TYR A 697 -17.62 -0.12 15.19
C TYR A 697 -16.65 0.41 16.24
N SER A 698 -15.33 0.29 15.99
CA SER A 698 -14.29 0.83 16.88
C SER A 698 -14.34 2.35 16.94
N SER A 699 -14.37 3.04 15.80
CA SER A 699 -14.37 4.51 15.76
C SER A 699 -15.65 5.10 16.36
N PHE A 700 -16.80 4.45 16.12
CA PHE A 700 -18.06 4.82 16.78
C PHE A 700 -17.99 4.58 18.29
N TYR A 701 -17.52 3.42 18.73
CA TYR A 701 -17.41 3.07 20.15
C TYR A 701 -16.45 4.01 20.89
N ASP A 702 -15.24 4.20 20.37
CA ASP A 702 -14.19 5.01 21.00
C ASP A 702 -14.59 6.51 21.07
N ARG A 703 -15.43 7.00 20.14
CA ARG A 703 -16.04 8.36 20.21
C ARG A 703 -17.14 8.47 21.27
N HIS A 704 -17.97 7.44 21.41
CA HIS A 704 -19.18 7.44 22.24
C HIS A 704 -19.03 6.66 23.57
N GLU A 705 -17.80 6.27 23.92
CA GLU A 705 -17.49 5.26 24.95
C GLU A 705 -18.18 5.54 26.30
N SER A 706 -18.19 6.80 26.76
CA SER A 706 -18.80 7.15 28.07
C SER A 706 -20.25 6.70 28.18
N TRP A 707 -21.13 7.17 27.29
CA TRP A 707 -22.57 6.89 27.42
C TRP A 707 -22.93 5.49 26.95
N LEU A 708 -22.16 4.90 26.03
CA LEU A 708 -22.29 3.49 25.66
C LEU A 708 -21.93 2.56 26.83
N PHE A 709 -20.82 2.83 27.53
CA PHE A 709 -20.36 2.03 28.67
C PHE A 709 -21.29 2.17 29.88
N ASP A 710 -21.71 3.40 30.20
CA ASP A 710 -22.72 3.66 31.23
C ASP A 710 -24.04 2.95 30.89
N GLY A 711 -24.47 3.01 29.62
CA GLY A 711 -25.59 2.24 29.03
C GLY A 711 -25.36 0.73 28.86
N ARG A 712 -24.34 0.16 29.53
CA ARG A 712 -23.99 -1.27 29.60
C ARG A 712 -23.45 -1.90 28.31
N ILE A 713 -23.19 -1.12 27.26
CA ILE A 713 -22.53 -1.57 26.03
C ILE A 713 -21.02 -1.51 26.24
N ILE A 714 -20.42 -2.64 26.63
CA ILE A 714 -19.03 -2.69 27.12
C ILE A 714 -17.93 -2.90 26.06
N SER A 715 -18.28 -2.95 24.77
CA SER A 715 -17.30 -3.05 23.67
C SER A 715 -17.92 -2.80 22.29
N ASP A 716 -17.05 -2.51 21.32
CA ASP A 716 -17.32 -2.47 19.88
C ASP A 716 -17.87 -3.79 19.32
N ASP A 717 -17.40 -4.96 19.78
CA ASP A 717 -17.98 -6.26 19.42
C ASP A 717 -19.40 -6.47 19.96
N MET A 718 -19.72 -5.90 21.12
CA MET A 718 -21.07 -5.93 21.69
C MET A 718 -21.99 -4.93 20.98
N LEU A 719 -21.52 -3.71 20.75
CA LEU A 719 -22.20 -2.69 19.94
C LEU A 719 -22.58 -3.24 18.56
N LYS A 720 -21.66 -3.93 17.89
CA LYS A 720 -21.90 -4.63 16.63
C LYS A 720 -23.03 -5.66 16.70
N GLN A 721 -23.09 -6.49 17.73
CA GLN A 721 -24.18 -7.46 17.90
C GLN A 721 -25.54 -6.78 18.12
N ILE A 722 -25.56 -5.65 18.82
CA ILE A 722 -26.75 -4.82 19.02
C ILE A 722 -27.19 -4.20 17.69
N LEU A 723 -26.29 -3.50 16.98
CA LEU A 723 -26.57 -2.88 15.68
C LEU A 723 -27.03 -3.90 14.63
N MET A 724 -26.45 -5.11 14.60
CA MET A 724 -26.92 -6.23 13.77
C MET A 724 -28.34 -6.72 14.09
N SER A 725 -28.91 -6.32 15.23
CA SER A 725 -30.30 -6.61 15.61
C SER A 725 -31.25 -5.42 15.43
N LEU A 726 -30.74 -4.18 15.51
CA LEU A 726 -31.51 -2.95 15.31
C LEU A 726 -31.64 -2.58 13.83
N TYR A 727 -30.55 -2.69 13.07
CA TYR A 727 -30.44 -2.31 11.66
C TYR A 727 -30.10 -3.49 10.74
N PRO A 728 -30.82 -4.63 10.80
CA PRO A 728 -30.43 -5.84 10.07
C PRO A 728 -30.61 -5.76 8.54
N ALA A 729 -31.00 -4.59 8.02
CA ALA A 729 -30.98 -4.25 6.59
C ALA A 729 -29.63 -3.65 6.13
N PHE A 730 -28.76 -3.22 7.04
CA PHE A 730 -27.42 -2.70 6.73
C PHE A 730 -26.44 -3.85 6.43
N THR A 731 -25.43 -3.59 5.60
CA THR A 731 -24.43 -4.59 5.23
C THR A 731 -23.30 -4.63 6.26
N HIS A 732 -23.47 -5.46 7.29
CA HIS A 732 -22.49 -5.64 8.37
C HIS A 732 -21.27 -6.47 7.93
N LYS A 733 -20.06 -5.96 8.20
CA LYS A 733 -18.76 -6.60 8.00
C LYS A 733 -18.07 -6.86 9.36
N PRO A 734 -16.86 -7.47 9.40
CA PRO A 734 -16.17 -7.73 10.67
C PRO A 734 -15.84 -6.47 11.49
N SER A 735 -15.39 -5.39 10.84
CA SER A 735 -14.88 -4.16 11.47
C SER A 735 -15.77 -2.91 11.29
N TYR A 736 -16.68 -2.95 10.32
CA TYR A 736 -17.57 -1.83 9.96
C TYR A 736 -18.95 -2.32 9.50
N PHE A 737 -19.85 -1.39 9.22
CA PHE A 737 -21.08 -1.62 8.45
C PHE A 737 -21.28 -0.50 7.42
N THR A 738 -22.07 -0.78 6.38
CA THR A 738 -22.51 0.22 5.40
C THR A 738 -24.03 0.32 5.40
N ILE A 739 -24.52 1.55 5.25
CA ILE A 739 -25.94 1.89 5.39
C ILE A 739 -26.77 1.37 4.21
N HIS A 740 -26.16 1.23 3.03
CA HIS A 740 -26.74 0.59 1.86
C HIS A 740 -25.94 -0.66 1.43
N ASP A 741 -26.59 -1.54 0.66
CA ASP A 741 -25.97 -2.76 0.11
C ASP A 741 -25.09 -2.45 -1.11
N HIS A 742 -23.96 -1.81 -0.86
CA HIS A 742 -22.96 -1.58 -1.89
C HIS A 742 -22.18 -2.87 -2.19
N ARG A 743 -22.20 -3.29 -3.45
CA ARG A 743 -21.23 -4.26 -4.00
C ARG A 743 -19.82 -3.66 -4.18
N SER A 744 -19.67 -2.36 -3.89
CA SER A 744 -18.42 -1.60 -3.92
C SER A 744 -17.38 -2.16 -2.94
N ARG A 745 -16.11 -1.87 -3.20
CA ARG A 745 -15.01 -2.21 -2.28
C ARG A 745 -14.94 -1.17 -1.16
N GLU A 746 -14.48 -1.59 0.02
CA GLU A 746 -14.26 -0.75 1.21
C GLU A 746 -13.54 0.57 0.86
N LEU A 747 -12.44 0.48 0.11
CA LEU A 747 -11.63 1.60 -0.36
C LEU A 747 -12.43 2.64 -1.16
N SER A 748 -13.35 2.20 -2.02
CA SER A 748 -14.16 3.07 -2.87
C SER A 748 -15.19 3.86 -2.06
N ILE A 749 -15.72 3.27 -0.98
CA ILE A 749 -16.66 3.95 -0.09
C ILE A 749 -15.93 4.97 0.78
N ILE A 750 -14.73 4.63 1.28
CA ILE A 750 -13.88 5.59 2.00
C ILE A 750 -13.47 6.77 1.09
N LYS A 751 -13.14 6.52 -0.18
CA LYS A 751 -12.91 7.58 -1.17
C LYS A 751 -14.12 8.51 -1.34
N ASN A 752 -15.32 7.95 -1.49
CA ASN A 752 -16.55 8.74 -1.62
C ASN A 752 -16.75 9.65 -0.39
N GLU A 753 -16.57 9.10 0.83
CA GLU A 753 -16.66 9.87 2.07
C GLU A 753 -15.62 10.99 2.15
N ILE A 754 -14.37 10.73 1.74
CA ILE A 754 -13.30 11.73 1.68
C ILE A 754 -13.63 12.85 0.68
N LEU A 755 -14.15 12.52 -0.50
CA LEU A 755 -14.60 13.55 -1.47
C LEU A 755 -15.82 14.33 -0.96
N ARG A 756 -16.75 13.66 -0.25
CA ARG A 756 -17.98 14.27 0.31
C ARG A 756 -17.69 15.34 1.36
N ILE A 757 -16.55 15.28 2.04
CA ILE A 757 -16.14 16.28 3.06
C ILE A 757 -15.13 17.32 2.57
N TRP A 758 -14.71 17.26 1.30
CA TRP A 758 -13.65 18.12 0.77
C TRP A 758 -14.13 19.55 0.49
N ASN A 759 -15.44 19.73 0.28
CA ASN A 759 -16.13 21.03 0.18
C ASN A 759 -15.51 21.97 -0.88
N HIS A 760 -14.76 22.98 -0.43
CA HIS A 760 -14.10 24.00 -1.24
C HIS A 760 -12.62 24.20 -0.82
N ASP A 761 -12.09 23.31 0.03
CA ASP A 761 -10.72 23.42 0.53
C ASP A 761 -9.74 22.86 -0.52
N VAL A 762 -8.86 23.69 -1.09
CA VAL A 762 -7.90 23.25 -2.11
C VAL A 762 -6.93 22.19 -1.55
N LEU A 763 -6.52 22.38 -0.29
CA LEU A 763 -5.65 21.49 0.47
C LEU A 763 -6.34 21.02 1.75
N LEU A 764 -6.14 19.75 2.12
CA LEU A 764 -6.49 19.23 3.44
C LEU A 764 -5.37 18.36 4.00
N ASP A 765 -5.16 18.44 5.31
CA ASP A 765 -4.26 17.55 6.06
C ASP A 765 -4.99 16.32 6.64
N TYR A 766 -4.22 15.31 7.05
CA TYR A 766 -4.75 14.09 7.64
C TYR A 766 -5.64 14.30 8.88
N ASP A 767 -5.33 15.26 9.76
CA ASP A 767 -6.09 15.50 10.99
C ASP A 767 -7.39 16.27 10.70
N GLN A 768 -7.37 17.20 9.74
CA GLN A 768 -8.57 17.86 9.21
C GLN A 768 -9.54 16.85 8.59
N ILE A 769 -9.05 15.92 7.76
CA ILE A 769 -9.87 14.87 7.15
C ILE A 769 -10.40 13.92 8.23
N ALA A 770 -9.59 13.51 9.21
CA ALA A 770 -10.01 12.64 10.31
C ALA A 770 -11.02 13.31 11.26
N ALA A 771 -10.91 14.62 11.49
CA ALA A 771 -11.89 15.40 12.25
C ALA A 771 -13.25 15.47 11.54
N ARG A 772 -13.24 15.56 10.20
CA ARG A 772 -14.44 15.54 9.34
C ARG A 772 -15.02 14.12 9.15
N LEU A 773 -14.20 13.06 9.23
CA LEU A 773 -14.60 11.64 9.08
C LEU A 773 -14.39 10.82 10.37
N PRO A 774 -15.04 11.18 11.49
CA PRO A 774 -14.75 10.62 12.80
C PRO A 774 -15.10 9.12 12.95
N TYR A 775 -15.89 8.57 12.02
CA TYR A 775 -16.32 7.18 12.02
C TYR A 775 -15.47 6.26 11.14
N ILE A 776 -14.35 6.78 10.60
CA ILE A 776 -13.36 6.04 9.81
C ILE A 776 -11.99 6.13 10.52
N PRO A 777 -11.25 5.02 10.72
CA PRO A 777 -9.91 5.07 11.32
C PRO A 777 -8.92 5.87 10.47
N LEU A 778 -8.04 6.65 11.12
CA LEU A 778 -7.00 7.45 10.44
C LEU A 778 -6.15 6.62 9.46
N GLU A 779 -5.73 5.42 9.85
CA GLU A 779 -4.93 4.54 8.97
C GLU A 779 -5.69 4.07 7.72
N LYS A 780 -7.03 4.07 7.76
CA LYS A 780 -7.88 3.79 6.59
C LYS A 780 -8.03 5.01 5.68
N ILE A 781 -8.01 6.22 6.24
CA ILE A 781 -7.97 7.48 5.50
C ILE A 781 -6.63 7.61 4.77
N LYS A 782 -5.50 7.46 5.47
CA LYS A 782 -4.15 7.45 4.88
C LYS A 782 -4.02 6.44 3.75
N TYR A 783 -4.48 5.21 3.96
CA TYR A 783 -4.46 4.16 2.94
C TYR A 783 -5.33 4.50 1.72
N ALA A 784 -6.47 5.17 1.91
CA ALA A 784 -7.30 5.63 0.78
C ALA A 784 -6.66 6.76 -0.03
N LEU A 785 -6.01 7.71 0.64
CA LEU A 785 -5.29 8.82 0.01
C LEU A 785 -4.02 8.35 -0.75
N ALA A 786 -3.36 7.30 -0.26
CA ALA A 786 -2.14 6.75 -0.88
C ALA A 786 -2.40 5.75 -2.03
N MET A 787 -3.59 5.16 -2.13
CA MET A 787 -3.91 4.07 -3.07
C MET A 787 -4.79 4.46 -4.25
N ASP A 788 -5.28 5.70 -4.31
CA ASP A 788 -6.14 6.17 -5.40
C ASP A 788 -5.58 7.44 -6.03
N ASN A 789 -5.20 7.34 -7.32
CA ASN A 789 -4.59 8.39 -8.13
C ASN A 789 -5.46 9.67 -8.29
N GLY A 790 -6.72 9.64 -7.83
CA GLY A 790 -7.59 10.82 -7.76
C GLY A 790 -7.22 11.79 -6.63
N PHE A 791 -6.48 11.32 -5.62
CA PHE A 791 -5.84 12.15 -4.60
C PHE A 791 -4.39 12.41 -4.99
N ILE A 792 -3.93 13.63 -4.73
CA ILE A 792 -2.62 14.12 -5.14
C ILE A 792 -1.88 14.58 -3.89
N TRP A 793 -0.72 14.00 -3.64
CA TRP A 793 0.17 14.41 -2.56
C TRP A 793 0.73 15.81 -2.84
N ASN A 794 0.61 16.74 -1.88
CA ASN A 794 1.10 18.10 -2.02
C ASN A 794 2.41 18.34 -1.27
N SER A 795 2.42 17.93 0.00
CA SER A 795 3.57 17.99 0.90
C SER A 795 3.34 17.00 2.05
N LYS A 796 4.26 16.94 3.03
CA LYS A 796 4.13 16.00 4.16
C LYS A 796 2.76 16.12 4.82
N ASP A 797 2.04 15.00 4.88
CA ASP A 797 0.72 14.83 5.50
C ASP A 797 -0.42 15.71 4.91
N VAL A 798 -0.19 16.39 3.77
CA VAL A 798 -1.14 17.30 3.08
C VAL A 798 -1.41 16.86 1.64
N TYR A 799 -2.69 16.84 1.27
CA TYR A 799 -3.18 16.38 -0.03
C TYR A 799 -4.10 17.40 -0.71
N THR A 800 -4.26 17.28 -2.02
CA THR A 800 -5.38 17.80 -2.82
C THR A 800 -6.07 16.64 -3.56
N HIS A 801 -7.09 16.93 -4.39
CA HIS A 801 -7.67 15.95 -5.31
C HIS A 801 -7.82 16.54 -6.71
N ILE A 802 -7.88 15.69 -7.74
CA ILE A 802 -7.93 16.07 -9.17
C ILE A 802 -8.96 17.18 -9.48
N GLY A 803 -10.07 17.24 -8.74
CA GLY A 803 -11.15 18.21 -8.99
C GLY A 803 -10.94 19.61 -8.40
N MET A 804 -9.86 19.84 -7.64
CA MET A 804 -9.47 21.17 -7.14
C MET A 804 -8.34 21.80 -7.96
N VAL A 805 -7.78 21.11 -8.94
CA VAL A 805 -6.69 21.62 -9.79
C VAL A 805 -7.29 22.23 -11.05
N ASP A 806 -7.06 23.52 -11.28
CA ASP A 806 -7.52 24.19 -12.49
C ASP A 806 -6.54 23.91 -13.65
N ILE A 807 -7.02 23.22 -14.68
CA ILE A 807 -6.31 22.99 -15.94
C ILE A 807 -7.34 23.09 -17.06
N SER A 808 -7.24 24.11 -17.90
CA SER A 808 -8.15 24.28 -19.03
C SER A 808 -7.92 23.21 -20.11
N GLU A 809 -8.95 22.90 -20.91
CA GLU A 809 -8.78 21.97 -22.05
C GLU A 809 -7.76 22.49 -23.10
N GLU A 810 -7.53 23.81 -23.20
CA GLU A 810 -6.48 24.37 -24.06
C GLU A 810 -5.07 24.05 -23.53
N GLU A 811 -4.84 24.18 -22.23
CA GLU A 811 -3.56 23.82 -21.59
C GLU A 811 -3.34 22.31 -21.60
N ARG A 812 -4.38 21.54 -21.28
CA ARG A 812 -4.39 20.07 -21.37
C ARG A 812 -3.98 19.59 -22.76
N PHE A 813 -4.54 20.20 -23.81
CA PHE A 813 -4.16 19.92 -25.19
C PHE A 813 -2.70 20.31 -25.50
N SER A 814 -2.27 21.49 -25.03
CA SER A 814 -0.91 21.99 -25.22
C SER A 814 0.14 21.07 -24.59
N ILE A 815 -0.09 20.61 -23.36
CA ILE A 815 0.75 19.63 -22.67
C ILE A 815 0.80 18.30 -23.43
N GLN A 816 -0.36 17.77 -23.83
CA GLN A 816 -0.42 16.53 -24.62
C GLN A 816 0.33 16.67 -25.96
N GLU A 817 0.38 17.87 -26.54
CA GLU A 817 1.00 18.17 -27.85
C GLU A 817 2.51 18.32 -27.70
N TYR A 818 2.98 19.00 -26.66
CA TYR A 818 4.38 19.00 -26.26
C TYR A 818 4.90 17.58 -26.04
N VAL A 819 4.25 16.79 -25.16
CA VAL A 819 4.68 15.43 -24.82
C VAL A 819 4.66 14.49 -26.03
N GLU A 820 3.68 14.64 -26.94
CA GLU A 820 3.66 13.83 -28.18
C GLU A 820 4.88 14.09 -29.06
N ASN A 821 5.25 15.36 -29.23
CA ASN A 821 6.35 15.76 -30.10
C ASN A 821 7.72 15.41 -29.50
N THR A 822 7.92 15.59 -28.19
CA THR A 822 9.15 15.16 -27.51
C THR A 822 9.32 13.64 -27.57
N CYS A 823 8.24 12.87 -27.35
CA CYS A 823 8.22 11.41 -27.54
C CYS A 823 8.46 10.98 -29.00
N LEU A 824 8.01 11.76 -30.00
CA LEU A 824 8.33 11.49 -31.42
C LEU A 824 9.80 11.70 -31.77
N LEU A 825 10.47 12.66 -31.13
CA LEU A 825 11.85 13.04 -31.43
C LEU A 825 12.89 12.23 -30.64
N SER A 826 12.58 11.87 -29.39
CA SER A 826 13.53 11.24 -28.45
C SER A 826 13.07 9.90 -27.86
N GLY A 827 11.85 9.45 -28.18
CA GLY A 827 11.26 8.21 -27.65
C GLY A 827 10.60 8.36 -26.28
N TYR A 828 10.83 9.48 -25.58
CA TYR A 828 10.25 9.79 -24.28
C TYR A 828 10.04 11.31 -24.11
N ALA A 829 9.44 11.73 -23.00
CA ALA A 829 9.43 13.11 -22.54
C ALA A 829 9.77 13.18 -21.04
N SER A 830 10.47 14.23 -20.61
CA SER A 830 10.66 14.54 -19.19
C SER A 830 9.46 15.34 -18.67
N ILE A 831 8.97 14.99 -17.49
CA ILE A 831 7.86 15.70 -16.82
C ILE A 831 8.26 17.11 -16.35
N ASN A 832 9.55 17.32 -16.08
CA ASN A 832 10.11 18.61 -15.68
C ASN A 832 10.15 19.61 -16.84
N ASP A 833 10.23 19.11 -18.07
CA ASP A 833 10.49 19.91 -19.27
C ASP A 833 9.17 20.40 -19.91
N ILE A 834 8.03 19.90 -19.40
CA ILE A 834 6.68 20.32 -19.80
C ILE A 834 6.49 21.80 -19.42
N PRO A 835 5.97 22.66 -20.31
CA PRO A 835 5.71 24.07 -19.99
C PRO A 835 4.48 24.21 -19.07
N LEU A 836 4.71 24.35 -17.75
CA LEU A 836 3.65 24.38 -16.73
C LEU A 836 3.34 25.76 -16.15
N LYS A 837 4.13 26.79 -16.46
CA LYS A 837 4.05 28.13 -15.87
C LYS A 837 2.64 28.74 -15.79
N ALA A 838 1.81 28.61 -16.84
CA ALA A 838 0.45 29.15 -16.83
C ALA A 838 -0.47 28.44 -15.81
N ILE A 839 -0.27 27.14 -15.61
CA ILE A 839 -1.01 26.33 -14.62
C ILE A 839 -0.52 26.67 -13.21
N GLU A 840 0.79 26.86 -13.02
CA GLU A 840 1.38 27.34 -11.76
C GLU A 840 0.77 28.68 -11.33
N GLU A 841 0.66 29.65 -12.25
CA GLU A 841 0.10 30.99 -11.99
C GLU A 841 -1.37 30.99 -11.53
N HIS A 842 -2.14 29.93 -11.79
CA HIS A 842 -3.53 29.77 -11.32
C HIS A 842 -3.65 28.80 -10.12
N ASN A 843 -2.68 27.91 -9.91
CA ASN A 843 -2.69 26.88 -8.85
C ASN A 843 -1.66 27.16 -7.74
N ASN A 844 -1.47 28.43 -7.37
CA ASN A 844 -0.39 28.91 -6.48
C ASN A 844 -0.29 28.23 -5.10
N GLU A 845 -1.34 27.56 -4.62
CA GLU A 845 -1.34 26.82 -3.34
C GLU A 845 -0.71 25.42 -3.47
N LEU A 846 -0.56 24.90 -4.70
CA LEU A 846 -0.03 23.58 -4.98
C LEU A 846 1.49 23.61 -5.17
N SER A 847 2.17 22.57 -4.68
CA SER A 847 3.58 22.36 -4.97
C SER A 847 3.78 21.94 -6.41
N LEU A 848 4.95 22.25 -6.99
CA LEU A 848 5.31 21.81 -8.34
C LEU A 848 5.18 20.27 -8.50
N THR A 849 5.39 19.50 -7.43
CA THR A 849 5.20 18.03 -7.43
C THR A 849 3.71 17.63 -7.52
N ALA A 850 2.82 18.37 -6.85
CA ALA A 850 1.37 18.20 -7.02
C ALA A 850 0.94 18.58 -8.44
N ILE A 851 1.42 19.70 -8.98
CA ILE A 851 1.09 20.16 -10.34
C ILE A 851 1.55 19.15 -11.40
N HIS A 852 2.81 18.68 -11.35
CA HIS A 852 3.28 17.60 -12.24
C HIS A 852 2.41 16.33 -12.13
N SER A 853 1.93 15.99 -10.94
CA SER A 853 1.09 14.81 -10.71
C SER A 853 -0.34 15.00 -11.21
N ALA A 854 -0.93 16.18 -11.01
CA ALA A 854 -2.22 16.59 -11.54
C ALA A 854 -2.22 16.58 -13.06
N VAL A 855 -1.23 17.24 -13.66
CA VAL A 855 -1.03 17.29 -15.12
C VAL A 855 -0.93 15.88 -15.70
N TYR A 856 -0.18 14.98 -15.07
CA TYR A 856 -0.12 13.60 -15.53
C TYR A 856 -1.50 12.92 -15.48
N SER A 857 -2.20 12.99 -14.33
CA SER A 857 -3.49 12.31 -14.13
C SER A 857 -4.68 12.94 -14.90
N ILE A 858 -4.58 14.20 -15.32
CA ILE A 858 -5.64 14.93 -16.06
C ILE A 858 -5.36 14.91 -17.58
N ALA A 859 -4.12 15.16 -17.99
CA ALA A 859 -3.77 15.34 -19.40
C ALA A 859 -3.15 14.09 -20.05
N LEU A 860 -2.41 13.24 -19.33
CA LEU A 860 -1.48 12.28 -19.96
C LEU A 860 -1.80 10.80 -19.69
N SER A 861 -2.34 10.44 -18.53
CA SER A 861 -2.49 9.03 -18.09
C SER A 861 -3.32 8.12 -18.99
N ASP A 862 -4.21 8.69 -19.82
CA ASP A 862 -4.99 7.95 -20.82
C ASP A 862 -4.11 7.40 -21.96
N TYR A 863 -3.10 8.15 -22.39
CA TYR A 863 -2.34 7.90 -23.63
C TYR A 863 -0.87 7.54 -23.39
N TYR A 864 -0.35 7.85 -22.21
CA TYR A 864 1.05 7.69 -21.83
C TYR A 864 1.18 6.85 -20.56
N ASP A 865 2.35 6.27 -20.36
CA ASP A 865 2.79 5.65 -19.11
C ASP A 865 3.92 6.50 -18.50
N LYS A 866 4.14 6.40 -17.17
CA LYS A 866 5.12 7.20 -16.43
C LYS A 866 6.05 6.30 -15.61
N HIS A 867 7.35 6.52 -15.77
CA HIS A 867 8.43 5.86 -15.07
C HIS A 867 9.27 6.94 -14.38
N GLY A 868 9.20 7.06 -13.06
CA GLY A 868 9.83 8.17 -12.33
C GLY A 868 9.37 9.56 -12.84
N LYS A 869 10.33 10.32 -13.40
CA LYS A 869 10.11 11.62 -14.06
C LYS A 869 9.90 11.52 -15.58
N ILE A 870 10.00 10.33 -16.16
CA ILE A 870 9.94 10.08 -17.60
C ILE A 870 8.55 9.60 -18.01
N ILE A 871 8.13 10.04 -19.19
CA ILE A 871 6.84 9.73 -19.80
C ILE A 871 7.08 9.08 -21.16
N THR A 872 6.54 7.89 -21.37
CA THR A 872 6.57 7.13 -22.63
C THR A 872 5.15 6.95 -23.15
N ARG A 873 4.98 6.61 -24.44
CA ARG A 873 3.65 6.24 -24.95
C ARG A 873 3.19 4.94 -24.30
N LYS A 874 1.88 4.79 -24.09
CA LYS A 874 1.33 3.64 -23.37
C LYS A 874 1.68 2.32 -24.07
N GLY A 875 2.51 1.50 -23.41
CA GLY A 875 3.06 0.25 -23.95
C GLY A 875 4.42 0.34 -24.68
N ASP A 876 5.03 1.52 -24.84
CA ASP A 876 6.42 1.64 -25.32
C ASP A 876 7.41 1.32 -24.18
N SER A 877 8.42 0.49 -24.44
CA SER A 877 9.41 0.05 -23.45
C SER A 877 10.53 1.07 -23.24
N LEU A 878 10.71 1.55 -22.01
CA LEU A 878 11.81 2.46 -21.65
C LEU A 878 13.15 1.70 -21.50
N ASP A 879 14.08 1.87 -22.44
CA ASP A 879 15.46 1.39 -22.26
C ASP A 879 16.29 2.38 -21.42
N ALA A 880 16.15 2.26 -20.10
CA ALA A 880 16.93 3.04 -19.14
C ALA A 880 18.45 2.83 -19.29
N ARG A 881 18.93 1.68 -19.79
CA ARG A 881 20.37 1.42 -19.98
C ARG A 881 20.91 2.25 -21.16
N LEU A 882 20.12 2.40 -22.23
CA LEU A 882 20.46 3.28 -23.35
C LEU A 882 20.45 4.75 -22.91
N LEU A 883 19.40 5.21 -22.21
CA LEU A 883 19.32 6.60 -21.73
C LEU A 883 20.43 6.95 -20.73
N MET A 884 20.77 6.05 -19.81
CA MET A 884 21.91 6.26 -18.91
C MET A 884 23.24 6.36 -19.68
N LYS A 885 23.44 5.57 -20.73
CA LYS A 885 24.65 5.66 -21.58
C LYS A 885 24.67 6.95 -22.40
N GLU A 886 23.53 7.41 -22.89
CA GLU A 886 23.39 8.70 -23.57
C GLU A 886 23.75 9.86 -22.62
N LYS A 887 23.22 9.85 -21.40
CA LYS A 887 23.57 10.83 -20.37
C LYS A 887 25.06 10.82 -20.04
N CYS A 888 25.66 9.64 -19.87
CA CYS A 888 27.09 9.49 -19.58
C CYS A 888 27.98 10.07 -20.71
N ARG A 889 27.54 10.09 -21.97
CA ARG A 889 28.30 10.73 -23.08
C ARG A 889 28.36 12.26 -22.97
N SER A 890 27.39 12.87 -22.29
CA SER A 890 27.29 14.32 -22.09
C SER A 890 27.99 14.85 -20.83
N ILE A 891 28.61 13.96 -20.04
CA ILE A 891 29.19 14.27 -18.72
C ILE A 891 30.71 14.25 -18.80
N ASP A 892 31.34 15.33 -18.34
CA ASP A 892 32.80 15.43 -18.19
C ASP A 892 33.29 14.82 -16.87
N THR A 893 32.56 15.02 -15.77
CA THR A 893 32.81 14.45 -14.44
C THR A 893 31.48 14.32 -13.69
N CYS A 894 31.30 13.26 -12.91
CA CYS A 894 30.15 13.10 -12.01
C CYS A 894 30.45 12.19 -10.83
N SER A 895 29.57 12.19 -9.82
CA SER A 895 29.58 11.17 -8.77
C SER A 895 28.73 9.93 -9.11
N LEU A 896 29.02 8.82 -8.43
CA LEU A 896 28.15 7.63 -8.49
C LEU A 896 26.74 7.96 -7.98
N LYS A 897 26.62 8.80 -6.94
CA LYS A 897 25.33 9.26 -6.41
C LYS A 897 24.53 10.05 -7.44
N GLU A 898 25.15 10.92 -8.24
CA GLU A 898 24.47 11.60 -9.35
C GLU A 898 23.96 10.63 -10.42
N LEU A 899 24.73 9.58 -10.76
CA LEU A 899 24.30 8.56 -11.72
C LEU A 899 23.16 7.69 -11.17
N ILE A 900 23.15 7.36 -9.87
CA ILE A 900 22.06 6.63 -9.21
C ILE A 900 20.81 7.52 -9.10
N GLN A 901 20.97 8.78 -8.69
CA GLN A 901 19.86 9.74 -8.60
C GLN A 901 19.20 9.93 -9.97
N TYR A 902 19.99 10.14 -11.03
CA TYR A 902 19.44 10.30 -12.38
C TYR A 902 18.79 9.00 -12.89
N GLU A 903 19.35 7.81 -12.58
CA GLU A 903 18.71 6.53 -12.91
C GLU A 903 17.36 6.35 -12.20
N GLN A 904 17.28 6.67 -10.90
CA GLN A 904 16.04 6.65 -10.12
C GLN A 904 15.01 7.66 -10.66
N GLU A 905 15.47 8.78 -11.20
CA GLU A 905 14.60 9.72 -11.90
C GLU A 905 14.13 9.21 -13.27
N LEU A 906 14.87 8.32 -13.94
CA LEU A 906 14.43 7.65 -15.17
C LEU A 906 13.44 6.51 -14.92
N THR A 907 13.66 5.69 -13.89
CA THR A 907 12.89 4.45 -13.68
C THR A 907 11.77 4.58 -12.64
N GLY A 908 11.99 5.39 -11.59
CA GLY A 908 11.12 5.51 -10.42
C GLY A 908 11.49 4.58 -9.26
N ASP A 909 12.32 3.56 -9.51
CA ASP A 909 12.89 2.64 -8.53
C ASP A 909 14.40 2.95 -8.34
N THR A 910 15.17 2.09 -7.67
CA THR A 910 16.64 2.22 -7.61
C THR A 910 17.33 0.96 -8.14
N TYR A 911 17.82 1.02 -9.37
CA TYR A 911 18.56 -0.04 -10.05
C TYR A 911 20.02 0.34 -10.24
N THR A 912 20.77 0.50 -9.14
CA THR A 912 22.20 0.88 -9.08
C THR A 912 23.11 0.17 -10.09
N TRP A 913 22.78 -1.06 -10.50
CA TRP A 913 23.52 -1.81 -11.51
C TRP A 913 23.44 -1.20 -12.91
N ILE A 914 22.33 -0.53 -13.28
CA ILE A 914 22.15 0.20 -14.54
C ILE A 914 23.07 1.43 -14.55
N ALA A 915 23.05 2.22 -13.47
CA ALA A 915 23.92 3.38 -13.30
C ALA A 915 25.41 3.01 -13.38
N LEU A 916 25.82 1.94 -12.68
CA LEU A 916 27.19 1.42 -12.75
C LEU A 916 27.53 0.87 -14.14
N GLU A 917 26.65 0.10 -14.79
CA GLU A 917 26.92 -0.46 -16.12
C GLU A 917 27.09 0.65 -17.17
N ALA A 918 26.23 1.66 -17.16
CA ALA A 918 26.35 2.82 -18.04
C ALA A 918 27.61 3.64 -17.75
N GLY A 919 27.91 3.88 -16.46
CA GLY A 919 29.12 4.52 -15.99
C GLY A 919 30.37 3.82 -16.52
N TYR A 920 30.60 2.54 -16.20
CA TYR A 920 31.74 1.77 -16.72
C TYR A 920 31.74 1.65 -18.26
N SER A 921 30.58 1.65 -18.92
CA SER A 921 30.50 1.54 -20.40
C SER A 921 31.03 2.79 -21.13
N ILE A 922 30.94 3.98 -20.52
CA ILE A 922 31.19 5.26 -21.20
C ILE A 922 32.26 6.10 -20.48
N LEU A 923 32.16 6.23 -19.16
CA LEU A 923 33.08 6.98 -18.30
C LEU A 923 34.18 6.07 -17.72
N VAL A 924 35.21 6.66 -17.13
CA VAL A 924 36.25 5.96 -16.36
C VAL A 924 36.01 6.23 -14.88
N ARG A 925 35.90 5.17 -14.07
CA ARG A 925 35.71 5.31 -12.61
C ARG A 925 37.07 5.55 -11.95
N THR A 926 37.22 6.65 -11.23
CA THR A 926 38.49 7.03 -10.58
C THR A 926 38.49 6.79 -9.07
N SER A 927 37.32 6.63 -8.43
CA SER A 927 37.20 6.33 -7.00
C SER A 927 35.92 5.53 -6.68
N GLU A 928 35.65 5.24 -5.40
CA GLU A 928 34.38 4.67 -4.98
C GLU A 928 33.18 5.55 -5.34
N GLU A 929 33.35 6.88 -5.43
CA GLU A 929 32.26 7.82 -5.65
C GLU A 929 32.43 8.67 -6.92
N SER A 930 33.49 8.49 -7.72
CA SER A 930 33.85 9.42 -8.81
C SER A 930 34.01 8.75 -10.17
N PHE A 931 33.45 9.39 -11.21
CA PHE A 931 33.65 9.07 -12.62
C PHE A 931 34.11 10.31 -13.40
N VAL A 932 34.94 10.09 -14.43
CA VAL A 932 35.44 11.12 -15.35
C VAL A 932 35.27 10.66 -16.80
N ALA A 933 35.14 11.60 -17.74
CA ALA A 933 35.19 11.29 -19.17
C ALA A 933 36.57 10.77 -19.57
N GLU A 934 36.61 9.89 -20.57
CA GLU A 934 37.82 9.22 -21.07
C GLU A 934 38.98 10.19 -21.38
N LYS A 935 38.67 11.40 -21.84
CA LYS A 935 39.63 12.48 -22.15
C LYS A 935 40.46 12.98 -20.95
N PHE A 936 40.09 12.63 -19.71
CA PHE A 936 40.82 12.99 -18.48
C PHE A 936 41.74 11.88 -17.95
N VAL A 937 41.95 10.81 -18.73
CA VAL A 937 42.83 9.69 -18.38
C VAL A 937 43.68 9.30 -19.59
N HIS A 938 44.96 9.03 -19.40
CA HIS A 938 45.88 8.65 -20.46
C HIS A 938 46.49 7.27 -20.19
N PHE A 939 45.88 6.21 -20.74
CA PHE A 939 46.35 4.85 -20.56
C PHE A 939 47.39 4.45 -21.62
N ASP A 940 48.64 4.25 -21.20
CA ASP A 940 49.61 3.44 -21.96
C ASP A 940 49.28 1.96 -21.77
N CYS A 941 48.47 1.40 -22.68
CA CYS A 941 47.97 0.04 -22.53
C CYS A 941 49.07 -1.04 -22.59
N GLU A 942 50.20 -0.80 -23.27
CA GLU A 942 51.30 -1.78 -23.29
C GLU A 942 52.06 -1.77 -21.97
N ALA A 943 52.35 -0.59 -21.40
CA ALA A 943 53.00 -0.48 -20.10
C ALA A 943 52.10 -0.96 -18.95
N ILE A 944 50.79 -0.68 -18.98
CA ILE A 944 49.84 -1.13 -17.95
C ILE A 944 49.62 -2.65 -18.03
N ASP A 945 49.46 -3.23 -19.22
CA ASP A 945 49.34 -4.68 -19.35
C ASP A 945 50.66 -5.40 -18.96
N SER A 946 51.81 -4.77 -19.20
CA SER A 946 53.12 -5.27 -18.73
C SER A 946 53.30 -5.17 -17.22
N ALA A 947 52.70 -4.16 -16.57
CA ALA A 947 52.63 -4.09 -15.11
C ALA A 947 51.72 -5.18 -14.55
N LEU A 948 50.59 -5.48 -15.22
CA LEU A 948 49.68 -6.56 -14.84
C LEU A 948 50.29 -7.97 -14.95
N ASP A 949 51.16 -8.21 -15.94
CA ASP A 949 51.91 -9.48 -16.06
C ASP A 949 52.72 -9.83 -14.80
N LEU A 950 53.11 -8.83 -13.98
CA LEU A 950 53.83 -9.04 -12.71
C LEU A 950 52.93 -9.60 -11.59
N PHE A 951 51.61 -9.42 -11.70
CA PHE A 951 50.63 -9.88 -10.71
C PHE A 951 49.85 -11.11 -11.19
N VAL A 952 49.45 -11.14 -12.48
CA VAL A 952 48.63 -12.22 -13.04
C VAL A 952 49.53 -13.35 -13.57
N THR A 953 50.20 -14.04 -12.65
CA THR A 953 51.13 -15.14 -12.95
C THR A 953 50.43 -16.38 -13.53
N GLY A 954 49.16 -16.58 -13.18
CA GLY A 954 48.29 -17.62 -13.73
C GLY A 954 47.39 -17.12 -14.87
N GLN A 955 46.29 -17.84 -15.12
CA GLN A 955 45.28 -17.45 -16.13
C GLN A 955 44.39 -16.29 -15.68
N TYR A 956 44.26 -16.08 -14.37
CA TYR A 956 43.40 -15.06 -13.77
C TYR A 956 43.92 -14.64 -12.39
N LEU A 957 43.43 -13.50 -11.88
CA LEU A 957 43.69 -12.97 -10.55
C LEU A 957 42.47 -12.17 -10.05
N PRO A 958 41.97 -12.37 -8.82
CA PRO A 958 40.94 -11.51 -8.25
C PRO A 958 41.40 -10.05 -8.18
N LEU A 959 40.49 -9.09 -8.36
CA LEU A 959 40.83 -7.66 -8.36
C LEU A 959 41.64 -7.25 -7.11
N LYS A 960 41.22 -7.76 -5.94
CA LYS A 960 41.86 -7.51 -4.64
C LYS A 960 43.25 -8.15 -4.46
N GLY A 961 43.70 -8.97 -5.42
CA GLY A 961 45.06 -9.51 -5.48
C GLY A 961 46.11 -8.46 -5.86
N VAL A 962 45.71 -7.38 -6.55
CA VAL A 962 46.60 -6.24 -6.82
C VAL A 962 46.66 -5.34 -5.58
N THR A 963 47.70 -5.55 -4.78
CA THR A 963 47.89 -4.89 -3.46
C THR A 963 48.78 -3.64 -3.51
N THR A 964 49.43 -3.38 -4.64
CA THR A 964 50.29 -2.19 -4.85
C THR A 964 50.25 -1.77 -6.32
N PHE A 965 50.38 -0.47 -6.56
CA PHE A 965 50.36 0.13 -7.90
C PHE A 965 51.71 0.73 -8.31
N ALA A 966 52.78 0.48 -7.55
CA ALA A 966 54.11 1.08 -7.77
C ALA A 966 54.77 0.73 -9.12
N ALA A 967 54.27 -0.28 -9.83
CA ALA A 967 54.74 -0.68 -11.17
C ALA A 967 53.89 -0.08 -12.32
N PHE A 968 52.77 0.58 -12.03
CA PHE A 968 51.88 1.15 -13.05
C PHE A 968 52.38 2.53 -13.49
N PRO A 969 52.31 2.86 -14.80
CA PRO A 969 52.69 4.19 -15.30
C PRO A 969 51.69 5.26 -14.86
N ASP A 970 52.12 6.52 -14.81
CA ASP A 970 51.19 7.63 -14.62
C ASP A 970 50.19 7.72 -15.79
N CYS A 971 48.92 7.88 -15.46
CA CYS A 971 47.81 8.04 -16.40
C CYS A 971 46.99 9.32 -16.16
N GLY A 972 47.50 10.25 -15.35
CA GLY A 972 46.80 11.48 -14.95
C GLY A 972 45.79 11.28 -13.80
N GLN A 973 45.68 10.08 -13.24
CA GLN A 973 44.79 9.72 -12.14
C GLN A 973 45.52 8.80 -11.15
N LEU A 974 45.18 8.85 -9.86
CA LEU A 974 45.81 7.99 -8.85
C LEU A 974 45.29 6.56 -8.94
N TRP A 975 46.19 5.61 -9.22
CA TRP A 975 45.86 4.19 -9.33
C TRP A 975 45.26 3.61 -8.05
N ASN A 976 44.14 2.91 -8.25
CA ASN A 976 43.39 2.18 -7.23
C ASN A 976 42.52 1.11 -7.92
N LEU A 977 41.83 0.27 -7.13
CA LEU A 977 41.06 -0.86 -7.65
C LEU A 977 39.89 -0.46 -8.58
N PHE A 978 39.26 0.71 -8.38
CA PHE A 978 38.16 1.18 -9.23
C PHE A 978 38.66 1.67 -10.61
N LEU A 979 39.84 2.32 -10.62
CA LEU A 979 40.51 2.71 -11.86
C LEU A 979 41.03 1.48 -12.62
N LEU A 980 41.59 0.50 -11.91
CA LEU A 980 42.04 -0.76 -12.50
C LEU A 980 40.86 -1.59 -13.06
N GLU A 981 39.73 -1.66 -12.35
CA GLU A 981 38.51 -2.28 -12.88
C GLU A 981 38.07 -1.59 -14.19
N SER A 982 38.04 -0.25 -14.22
CA SER A 982 37.70 0.52 -15.42
C SER A 982 38.65 0.22 -16.58
N TYR A 983 39.95 0.14 -16.31
CA TYR A 983 40.98 -0.23 -17.29
C TYR A 983 40.76 -1.66 -17.84
N CYS A 984 40.65 -2.66 -16.96
CA CYS A 984 40.47 -4.07 -17.36
C CYS A 984 39.10 -4.37 -17.99
N ARG A 985 38.07 -3.53 -17.77
CA ARG A 985 36.76 -3.64 -18.44
C ARG A 985 36.75 -3.16 -19.89
N ARG A 986 37.64 -2.26 -20.30
CA ARG A 986 37.55 -1.55 -21.61
C ARG A 986 38.86 -1.37 -22.38
N PHE A 987 39.96 -1.11 -21.69
CA PHE A 987 41.17 -0.51 -22.28
C PHE A 987 42.35 -1.50 -22.40
N SER A 988 42.40 -2.51 -21.53
CA SER A 988 43.43 -3.55 -21.60
C SER A 988 43.40 -4.29 -22.93
N ASN A 989 44.57 -4.52 -23.53
CA ASN A 989 44.72 -5.33 -24.74
C ASN A 989 44.75 -6.81 -24.40
N ARG A 990 45.38 -7.19 -23.28
CA ARG A 990 45.72 -8.58 -22.91
C ARG A 990 44.80 -9.18 -21.82
N TYR A 991 44.08 -8.35 -21.07
CA TYR A 991 43.18 -8.77 -19.98
C TYR A 991 41.72 -8.35 -20.22
N ARG A 992 40.78 -9.11 -19.63
CA ARG A 992 39.36 -8.76 -19.46
C ARG A 992 38.99 -8.73 -17.98
N PHE A 993 37.83 -8.18 -17.65
CA PHE A 993 37.30 -8.16 -16.29
C PHE A 993 35.88 -8.73 -16.22
N ASP A 994 35.73 -9.86 -15.54
CA ASP A 994 34.45 -10.54 -15.36
C ASP A 994 34.00 -10.49 -13.88
N SER A 995 32.70 -10.50 -13.65
CA SER A 995 32.08 -10.40 -12.30
C SER A 995 30.62 -10.89 -12.34
N LEU A 996 30.15 -11.67 -11.36
CA LEU A 996 28.75 -12.16 -11.31
C LEU A 996 27.68 -11.07 -11.43
N THR A 997 27.93 -9.92 -10.81
CA THR A 997 27.03 -8.75 -10.81
C THR A 997 27.86 -7.49 -10.77
N MET A 998 27.40 -6.44 -11.45
CA MET A 998 27.95 -5.09 -11.30
C MET A 998 27.91 -4.67 -9.82
N ASN A 999 29.01 -4.16 -9.27
CA ASN A 999 29.13 -3.91 -7.84
C ASN A 999 30.11 -2.76 -7.52
N SER A 1000 30.12 -2.33 -6.25
CA SER A 1000 31.04 -1.31 -5.71
C SER A 1000 31.93 -1.88 -4.60
N GLN A 1001 32.18 -3.19 -4.60
CA GLN A 1001 32.88 -3.89 -3.52
C GLN A 1001 34.27 -4.38 -3.95
N ASN A 1002 34.76 -3.86 -5.09
CA ASN A 1002 35.97 -4.32 -5.78
C ASN A 1002 36.00 -5.84 -5.94
N ALA A 1003 34.85 -6.43 -6.29
CA ALA A 1003 34.68 -7.88 -6.43
C ALA A 1003 34.52 -8.28 -7.91
N GLY A 1004 35.29 -9.27 -8.33
CA GLY A 1004 35.50 -9.63 -9.73
C GLY A 1004 36.94 -10.09 -9.97
N VAL A 1005 37.22 -10.55 -11.18
CA VAL A 1005 38.48 -11.20 -11.54
C VAL A 1005 39.03 -10.59 -12.84
N ILE A 1006 40.33 -10.26 -12.81
CA ILE A 1006 41.13 -9.90 -13.97
C ILE A 1006 41.58 -11.20 -14.63
N ILE A 1007 41.25 -11.40 -15.91
CA ILE A 1007 41.41 -12.68 -16.61
C ILE A 1007 42.18 -12.43 -17.91
N ARG A 1008 43.17 -13.26 -18.24
CA ARG A 1008 43.87 -13.14 -19.53
C ARG A 1008 42.89 -13.43 -20.68
N LYS A 1009 42.95 -12.70 -21.79
CA LYS A 1009 41.96 -12.85 -22.88
C LYS A 1009 42.02 -14.21 -23.59
N ASP A 1010 43.16 -14.90 -23.55
CA ASP A 1010 43.36 -16.28 -24.01
C ASP A 1010 42.84 -17.35 -23.03
N CYS A 1011 42.48 -16.98 -21.80
CA CYS A 1011 41.83 -17.90 -20.86
C CYS A 1011 40.38 -18.19 -21.30
N GLY A 1012 40.14 -19.44 -21.72
CA GLY A 1012 38.83 -19.95 -22.14
C GLY A 1012 37.83 -20.25 -21.01
N LEU A 1013 38.24 -20.14 -19.74
CA LEU A 1013 37.34 -20.39 -18.60
C LEU A 1013 36.29 -19.27 -18.45
N SER A 1014 35.04 -19.65 -18.20
CA SER A 1014 33.96 -18.74 -17.80
C SER A 1014 34.05 -18.35 -16.33
N TYR A 1015 33.39 -17.27 -15.91
CA TYR A 1015 33.45 -16.83 -14.50
C TYR A 1015 33.01 -17.91 -13.49
N PRO A 1016 31.93 -18.69 -13.69
CA PRO A 1016 31.59 -19.78 -12.77
C PRO A 1016 32.68 -20.84 -12.66
N GLU A 1017 33.32 -21.21 -13.78
CA GLU A 1017 34.42 -22.18 -13.80
C GLU A 1017 35.64 -21.64 -13.06
N ILE A 1018 35.94 -20.34 -13.17
CA ILE A 1018 37.02 -19.66 -12.43
C ILE A 1018 36.75 -19.68 -10.92
N ILE A 1019 35.50 -19.49 -10.46
CA ILE A 1019 35.17 -19.65 -9.03
C ILE A 1019 35.38 -21.11 -8.58
N THR A 1020 34.93 -22.07 -9.39
CA THR A 1020 35.09 -23.51 -9.10
C THR A 1020 36.57 -23.92 -9.03
N ASP A 1021 37.38 -23.50 -10.01
CA ASP A 1021 38.83 -23.73 -10.11
C ASP A 1021 39.58 -23.12 -8.92
N ALA A 1022 39.30 -21.86 -8.58
CA ALA A 1022 39.88 -21.18 -7.42
C ALA A 1022 39.59 -21.90 -6.09
N VAL A 1023 38.42 -22.53 -5.94
CA VAL A 1023 38.11 -23.33 -4.75
C VAL A 1023 38.76 -24.69 -4.82
N ALA A 1024 38.83 -25.33 -5.99
CA ALA A 1024 39.51 -26.62 -6.18
C ALA A 1024 41.00 -26.53 -5.80
N ALA A 1025 41.72 -25.56 -6.35
CA ALA A 1025 43.14 -25.28 -6.08
C ALA A 1025 43.43 -24.75 -4.65
N SER A 1026 42.39 -24.41 -3.87
CA SER A 1026 42.53 -23.98 -2.47
C SER A 1026 42.46 -25.15 -1.49
N ASN A 1027 43.12 -25.02 -0.33
CA ASN A 1027 42.97 -25.97 0.79
C ASN A 1027 41.71 -25.71 1.66
N VAL A 1028 40.63 -25.18 1.07
CA VAL A 1028 39.40 -24.83 1.82
C VAL A 1028 38.50 -26.04 2.02
N ASP A 1029 37.95 -26.14 3.24
CA ASP A 1029 36.92 -27.11 3.63
C ASP A 1029 35.68 -26.97 2.73
N LEU A 1030 35.19 -28.09 2.19
CA LEU A 1030 34.05 -28.12 1.26
C LEU A 1030 32.69 -28.02 1.97
N THR A 1031 32.58 -27.06 2.90
CA THR A 1031 31.35 -26.64 3.56
C THR A 1031 30.88 -25.30 2.98
N LYS A 1032 29.55 -25.10 2.86
CA LYS A 1032 28.98 -23.89 2.26
C LYS A 1032 29.52 -22.60 2.89
N THR A 1033 29.66 -22.59 4.21
CA THR A 1033 30.14 -21.43 4.99
C THR A 1033 31.62 -21.13 4.74
N ALA A 1034 32.49 -22.14 4.73
CA ALA A 1034 33.92 -21.94 4.49
C ALA A 1034 34.20 -21.50 3.04
N VAL A 1035 33.53 -22.13 2.06
CA VAL A 1035 33.68 -21.77 0.64
C VAL A 1035 33.15 -20.36 0.35
N ILE A 1036 31.97 -19.98 0.88
CA ILE A 1036 31.45 -18.61 0.70
C ILE A 1036 32.37 -17.57 1.37
N GLU A 1037 32.88 -17.82 2.57
CA GLU A 1037 33.76 -16.86 3.26
C GLU A 1037 35.14 -16.74 2.58
N TYR A 1038 35.69 -17.83 2.04
CA TYR A 1038 36.88 -17.80 1.18
C TYR A 1038 36.65 -16.95 -0.06
N LEU A 1039 35.58 -17.21 -0.82
CA LEU A 1039 35.28 -16.50 -2.06
C LEU A 1039 34.97 -15.01 -1.83
N TYR A 1040 34.30 -14.68 -0.72
CA TYR A 1040 34.03 -13.30 -0.32
C TYR A 1040 35.32 -12.56 0.09
N LYS A 1041 36.17 -13.16 0.93
CA LYS A 1041 37.46 -12.57 1.35
C LYS A 1041 38.45 -12.44 0.19
N GLY A 1042 38.51 -13.43 -0.69
CA GLY A 1042 39.35 -13.40 -1.90
C GLY A 1042 38.90 -12.40 -2.96
N GLY A 1043 37.71 -11.80 -2.83
CA GLY A 1043 37.19 -10.82 -3.79
C GLY A 1043 36.46 -11.41 -5.00
N TYR A 1044 36.19 -12.72 -5.02
CA TYR A 1044 35.37 -13.35 -6.07
C TYR A 1044 33.88 -13.01 -5.93
N LEU A 1045 33.41 -12.73 -4.72
CA LEU A 1045 32.01 -12.38 -4.42
C LEU A 1045 31.91 -11.01 -3.74
N GLY A 1046 30.99 -10.17 -4.22
CA GLY A 1046 30.66 -8.88 -3.60
C GLY A 1046 29.70 -8.97 -2.40
N ARG A 1047 29.12 -10.15 -2.13
CA ARG A 1047 28.19 -10.43 -1.03
C ARG A 1047 28.44 -11.85 -0.50
N ARG A 1048 28.13 -12.12 0.77
CA ARG A 1048 28.22 -13.46 1.41
C ARG A 1048 27.07 -14.40 1.01
N VAL A 1049 26.65 -14.38 -0.25
CA VAL A 1049 25.54 -15.18 -0.79
C VAL A 1049 25.89 -15.63 -2.20
N TYR A 1050 25.75 -16.92 -2.49
CA TYR A 1050 25.91 -17.49 -3.83
C TYR A 1050 24.92 -18.64 -4.03
N ASN A 1051 23.99 -18.48 -4.98
CA ASN A 1051 22.84 -19.38 -5.11
C ASN A 1051 23.19 -20.79 -5.60
N ARG A 1052 24.29 -20.94 -6.35
CA ARG A 1052 24.76 -22.21 -6.93
C ARG A 1052 25.87 -22.89 -6.11
N ILE A 1053 25.94 -22.61 -4.81
CA ILE A 1053 27.00 -23.09 -3.92
C ILE A 1053 27.03 -24.63 -3.79
N ASP A 1054 25.87 -25.30 -3.87
CA ASP A 1054 25.79 -26.76 -3.86
C ASP A 1054 26.42 -27.38 -5.12
N GLU A 1055 26.03 -26.88 -6.31
CA GLU A 1055 26.59 -27.31 -7.60
C GLU A 1055 28.11 -27.10 -7.64
N LEU A 1056 28.59 -25.94 -7.17
CA LEU A 1056 30.01 -25.63 -7.12
C LEU A 1056 30.76 -26.60 -6.19
N ILE A 1057 30.22 -26.91 -5.01
CA ILE A 1057 30.84 -27.86 -4.07
C ILE A 1057 30.86 -29.29 -4.64
N GLU A 1058 29.89 -29.66 -5.48
CA GLU A 1058 29.90 -30.94 -6.20
C GLU A 1058 30.97 -30.95 -7.32
N GLN A 1059 31.03 -29.91 -8.15
CA GLN A 1059 32.06 -29.75 -9.18
C GLN A 1059 33.48 -29.79 -8.59
N VAL A 1060 33.74 -29.03 -7.52
CA VAL A 1060 35.05 -28.98 -6.84
C VAL A 1060 35.51 -30.37 -6.37
N LYS A 1061 34.60 -31.21 -5.87
CA LYS A 1061 34.96 -32.60 -5.51
C LYS A 1061 35.43 -33.36 -6.74
N THR A 1062 34.68 -33.30 -7.84
CA THR A 1062 35.04 -34.01 -9.08
C THR A 1062 36.31 -33.49 -9.74
N LEU A 1063 36.79 -32.27 -9.41
CA LEU A 1063 38.10 -31.76 -9.84
C LEU A 1063 39.22 -32.27 -8.93
N ARG A 1064 39.09 -32.12 -7.60
CA ARG A 1064 40.08 -32.66 -6.65
C ARG A 1064 40.20 -34.20 -6.72
N GLU A 1065 39.15 -34.90 -7.17
CA GLU A 1065 39.15 -36.35 -7.47
C GLU A 1065 39.75 -36.72 -8.84
N ARG A 1066 40.14 -35.74 -9.66
CA ARG A 1066 40.87 -35.94 -10.95
C ARG A 1066 42.33 -35.49 -10.89
N GLU A 1067 42.66 -34.64 -9.92
CA GLU A 1067 44.02 -34.15 -9.63
C GLU A 1067 44.77 -35.03 -8.60
N HIS A 1068 44.12 -36.11 -8.13
CA HIS A 1068 44.63 -37.14 -7.22
C HIS A 1068 44.65 -38.53 -7.89
#